data_AF-A0A540VY06-F1
#
_entry.id   AF-A0A540VY06-F1
#
_cell.length_a   1.000
_cell.length_b   1.000
_cell.length_c   1.000
_cell.angle_alpha   90.00
_cell.angle_beta   90.00
_cell.angle_gamma   90.00
#
_symmetry.space_group_name_H-M   'P 1'
#
loop_
_entity.id
_entity.type
_entity.pdbx_description
1 polymer ?
#
loop_
_entity_poly.entity_id
_entity_poly.type
_entity_poly.pdbx_seq_one_letter_code
_entity_poly.pdbx_strand_id
1 'polypeptide(L)'
;MGTTRHPREKRATRTPHSPPSSPAKPRRCAHPLHPPARGEDGGMDERAGLAANGPVPEVAAGSTRGSLRRDLAGPLRGLLAGQCLGQCGDGLAQIAFAQFVLFDVGRGATPGRIAAVLAATLLPFSLVGPFAGVLLDRLDRRRTLVAVSVLRGLLVAVGAVVVAARLTAPAYLAVILLLSSSRLVLTAKGAALPRTVPRERLVPANALSALAGSSAAFLGAVGGSLFVGRSVVAGFFAAGVLYAGAATVFATLPSLGPDRPIPPTGHPEPPATPRPQPHSPGPPNPERQPSDAPFTTLPSLRPDRPIPPTGHPEPPATPRPQPHSSGPPNPERQPSDAPFTTLPSLRPDRPIPPTGHPEPPATPRPQPHSPGPPNPERQPSDAVFPRVLRTVADLVEGVRVVTRTPAIRRPLLAVGAHRLLLGAGFVVLVLVADSQYRLKASGYGIALAATGIATFAASAAAPALASRYGARALLPAAFLPAAAAAYVGGLFPSLWVLVACVAVAAFAFQVLKVCADALIGGATPDAARGRVFALYDLLYNLAFVFAGLAMVPWWHAGRERALLWWVAAGFTAGWAVIELADHGKLRWRRSRRARRRRRPRPRPRLRLGARPQLRGRCAALLAGGLPALAFPAPAWWWLAWVALVPLLLLVRAAPTRREGVIRAWWGLGGFEVATQYWLLPSIGPALGLLAVLLGALWLPWGWAVHRLLAAPLTGRRAAAALLVVPSAWTCAEAVRSWQSLGGPWVLLGATQWNQPSLLASASLGGVWLTGFLIALVNTAVVIVLINRQRVRLVAVVILLAVAVGPVWSAVRPALPAAGSVRIAVVQPGVLTSPTGRQSWEETTTAQLSSQHPDLVIWGESSLGYDLTADPALIAGLQGLAQQVNADLLVNGDATVPGTSSAYNTSALIAPDGLVGEYHKIRLVPFGEYIPLRPVLGWVADFSKAAPTNRVRGDQTTVMHSGSLAFGPLICFESAFPDLARTEVAHGAQLLVYQTSTSTFQGSWAQPQHASLAAVRAAETGRPAVQVGLTGVSAVFDAHGRQLAWHGAGYRGAFTTDVPLVSGSTPYQRSGDWMLAVAFTTLAAGATSAVFRARPDER
;
A
#
# COMPACT_ATOMS: atom_id res chain seq x y z
N MET A 1 48.59 13.20 -52.16
CA MET A 1 48.19 14.14 -53.24
C MET A 1 46.69 13.99 -53.46
N GLY A 2 45.84 15.01 -53.67
CA GLY A 2 46.07 16.39 -54.13
C GLY A 2 45.58 16.52 -55.59
N THR A 3 44.81 17.51 -56.03
CA THR A 3 44.28 18.72 -55.35
C THR A 3 42.99 19.27 -55.99
N THR A 4 42.18 19.87 -55.13
CA THR A 4 41.02 20.77 -55.36
C THR A 4 41.12 21.83 -56.48
N ARG A 5 39.98 22.24 -57.07
CA ARG A 5 39.31 23.56 -56.80
C ARG A 5 37.95 23.77 -57.53
N HIS A 6 37.24 24.82 -57.12
CA HIS A 6 35.89 25.31 -57.54
C HIS A 6 36.03 26.78 -58.01
N PRO A 7 35.08 27.44 -58.72
CA PRO A 7 33.98 28.17 -58.02
C PRO A 7 32.68 28.58 -58.80
N ARG A 8 31.64 28.99 -58.03
CA ARG A 8 30.61 30.09 -58.20
C ARG A 8 29.77 30.28 -59.49
N GLU A 9 28.43 30.39 -59.43
CA GLU A 9 27.51 31.53 -59.04
C GLU A 9 27.57 32.77 -59.98
N LYS A 10 26.52 33.53 -60.34
CA LYS A 10 25.02 33.52 -60.25
C LYS A 10 24.46 34.74 -61.03
N ARG A 11 23.29 34.68 -61.70
CA ARG A 11 22.38 35.85 -61.91
C ARG A 11 20.97 35.45 -62.41
N ALA A 12 20.01 36.37 -62.33
CA ALA A 12 18.59 36.28 -62.74
C ALA A 12 18.02 37.73 -62.89
N THR A 13 16.75 38.05 -63.20
CA THR A 13 15.48 37.29 -63.27
C THR A 13 14.46 38.03 -64.17
N ARG A 14 13.54 37.34 -64.87
CA ARG A 14 12.17 37.84 -65.19
C ARG A 14 11.17 36.72 -65.54
N THR A 15 9.90 37.07 -65.71
CA THR A 15 8.68 36.28 -65.44
C THR A 15 7.68 36.31 -66.65
N PRO A 16 6.43 35.80 -66.55
CA PRO A 16 5.92 34.48 -66.10
C PRO A 16 4.93 33.82 -67.12
N HIS A 17 4.55 32.54 -66.97
CA HIS A 17 3.28 31.99 -67.51
C HIS A 17 2.81 30.67 -66.84
N SER A 18 1.63 30.16 -67.25
CA SER A 18 0.73 29.27 -66.49
C SER A 18 1.03 27.75 -66.56
N PRO A 19 0.53 26.94 -65.59
CA PRO A 19 0.68 25.47 -65.58
C PRO A 19 -0.53 24.69 -66.18
N PRO A 20 -0.33 23.49 -66.77
CA PRO A 20 -1.41 22.66 -67.31
C PRO A 20 -1.77 21.38 -66.50
N SER A 21 -3.09 21.10 -66.46
CA SER A 21 -3.80 19.80 -66.50
C SER A 21 -3.53 18.64 -65.51
N SER A 22 -4.59 17.85 -65.27
CA SER A 22 -4.61 16.61 -64.46
C SER A 22 -5.65 15.61 -65.00
N PRO A 23 -5.31 14.31 -65.06
CA PRO A 23 -6.30 13.22 -65.00
C PRO A 23 -5.87 12.05 -64.08
N ALA A 24 -6.73 11.14 -63.62
CA ALA A 24 -8.18 11.12 -63.44
C ALA A 24 -8.58 9.95 -62.48
N LYS A 25 -9.81 9.94 -61.96
CA LYS A 25 -10.46 8.75 -61.37
C LYS A 25 -11.97 8.73 -61.72
N PRO A 26 -12.56 7.58 -62.09
CA PRO A 26 -13.98 7.48 -62.46
C PRO A 26 -14.93 7.54 -61.26
N ARG A 27 -16.22 7.78 -61.52
CA ARG A 27 -17.28 8.06 -60.53
C ARG A 27 -18.66 7.63 -61.09
N ARG A 28 -19.69 7.59 -60.23
CA ARG A 28 -21.14 7.29 -60.51
C ARG A 28 -21.48 5.79 -60.63
N CYS A 29 -22.69 5.31 -60.31
CA CYS A 29 -23.87 5.91 -59.63
C CYS A 29 -24.79 4.83 -58.99
N ALA A 30 -25.64 5.19 -58.01
CA ALA A 30 -27.01 4.64 -57.75
C ALA A 30 -27.62 5.19 -56.43
N HIS A 31 -28.96 5.15 -56.31
CA HIS A 31 -29.73 5.60 -55.13
C HIS A 31 -29.96 4.50 -54.06
N PRO A 32 -30.21 4.87 -52.79
CA PRO A 32 -30.96 4.06 -51.84
C PRO A 32 -32.47 4.42 -51.86
N LEU A 33 -33.34 3.41 -51.80
CA LEU A 33 -34.80 3.54 -51.71
C LEU A 33 -35.30 3.59 -50.25
N HIS A 34 -36.44 4.25 -50.02
CA HIS A 34 -37.18 4.22 -48.76
C HIS A 34 -37.99 2.91 -48.60
N PRO A 35 -38.08 2.34 -47.39
CA PRO A 35 -39.22 1.55 -46.94
C PRO A 35 -40.29 2.44 -46.27
N PRO A 36 -41.58 2.07 -46.29
CA PRO A 36 -42.69 2.95 -45.91
C PRO A 36 -43.00 2.98 -44.41
N ALA A 37 -43.77 3.99 -44.00
CA ALA A 37 -44.33 4.10 -42.66
C ALA A 37 -45.64 3.31 -42.48
N ARG A 38 -45.82 2.78 -41.27
CA ARG A 38 -47.09 2.53 -40.57
C ARG A 38 -46.80 2.98 -39.13
N GLY A 39 -47.66 3.70 -38.43
CA GLY A 39 -49.12 3.75 -38.51
C GLY A 39 -49.57 3.52 -37.08
N GLU A 40 -49.86 4.60 -36.35
CA GLU A 40 -50.18 4.55 -34.92
C GLU A 40 -51.67 4.26 -34.73
N ASP A 41 -51.97 3.21 -33.97
CA ASP A 41 -53.30 2.97 -33.40
C ASP A 41 -53.15 2.82 -31.88
N GLY A 42 -54.04 3.49 -31.14
CA GLY A 42 -53.97 3.58 -29.69
C GLY A 42 -54.57 2.38 -28.98
N GLY A 43 -53.85 1.85 -27.97
CA GLY A 43 -54.37 0.84 -27.05
C GLY A 43 -53.74 0.99 -25.67
N MET A 44 -54.48 1.53 -24.70
CA MET A 44 -54.07 1.53 -23.30
C MET A 44 -54.21 0.13 -22.71
N ASP A 45 -53.11 -0.42 -22.15
CA ASP A 45 -53.17 -1.57 -21.24
C ASP A 45 -52.41 -1.21 -19.94
N GLU A 46 -53.16 -0.73 -18.95
CA GLU A 46 -52.66 0.01 -17.78
C GLU A 46 -52.04 -0.90 -16.69
N ARG A 47 -51.28 -1.93 -17.08
CA ARG A 47 -50.69 -2.93 -16.16
C ARG A 47 -49.20 -3.23 -16.34
N ALA A 48 -48.48 -2.45 -17.15
CA ALA A 48 -47.03 -2.61 -17.38
C ALA A 48 -46.10 -2.05 -16.27
N GLY A 49 -46.64 -1.57 -15.14
CA GLY A 49 -45.94 -0.73 -14.16
C GLY A 49 -44.99 -1.39 -13.14
N LEU A 50 -44.62 -2.68 -13.24
CA LEU A 50 -43.85 -3.37 -12.19
C LEU A 50 -42.83 -4.44 -12.66
N ALA A 51 -42.18 -4.23 -13.81
CA ALA A 51 -41.24 -5.18 -14.43
C ALA A 51 -39.76 -4.76 -14.38
N ALA A 52 -39.18 -4.63 -13.17
CA ALA A 52 -37.79 -4.19 -12.95
C ALA A 52 -36.68 -5.22 -13.35
N ASN A 53 -36.68 -5.67 -14.61
CA ASN A 53 -35.72 -6.62 -15.18
C ASN A 53 -35.05 -6.11 -16.49
N GLY A 54 -35.09 -4.81 -16.76
CA GLY A 54 -34.26 -4.19 -17.80
C GLY A 54 -32.76 -4.32 -17.48
N PRO A 55 -31.88 -4.45 -18.50
CA PRO A 55 -30.45 -4.38 -18.27
C PRO A 55 -30.04 -2.98 -17.80
N VAL A 56 -29.17 -2.91 -16.80
CA VAL A 56 -28.49 -1.64 -16.44
C VAL A 56 -27.70 -1.17 -17.67
N PRO A 57 -27.74 0.13 -18.04
CA PRO A 57 -27.03 0.64 -19.22
C PRO A 57 -25.55 0.23 -19.24
N GLU A 58 -25.13 -0.40 -20.34
CA GLU A 58 -23.78 -0.92 -20.51
C GLU A 58 -22.77 0.25 -20.60
N VAL A 59 -21.89 0.38 -19.60
CA VAL A 59 -21.00 1.55 -19.48
C VAL A 59 -19.92 1.52 -20.56
N ALA A 60 -20.21 2.18 -21.68
CA ALA A 60 -19.29 2.37 -22.80
C ALA A 60 -18.09 3.24 -22.38
N ALA A 61 -17.03 2.61 -21.87
CA ALA A 61 -15.84 3.27 -21.31
C ALA A 61 -15.02 4.15 -22.28
N GLY A 62 -15.45 4.30 -23.54
CA GLY A 62 -14.82 5.15 -24.55
C GLY A 62 -15.22 6.63 -24.47
N SER A 63 -16.48 6.96 -24.15
CA SER A 63 -16.99 8.34 -24.20
C SER A 63 -16.85 9.11 -22.87
N THR A 64 -16.82 8.39 -21.75
CA THR A 64 -16.97 8.98 -20.39
C THR A 64 -15.83 9.92 -19.96
N ARG A 65 -14.61 9.76 -20.48
CA ARG A 65 -13.49 10.68 -20.19
C ARG A 65 -13.68 12.08 -20.79
N GLY A 66 -14.41 12.20 -21.92
CA GLY A 66 -14.70 13.47 -22.59
C GLY A 66 -15.94 14.20 -22.07
N SER A 67 -16.79 13.53 -21.28
CA SER A 67 -17.92 14.16 -20.58
C SER A 67 -17.53 14.61 -19.16
N LEU A 68 -16.86 13.75 -18.37
CA LEU A 68 -16.43 14.10 -17.01
C LEU A 68 -15.52 15.33 -16.94
N ARG A 69 -14.69 15.59 -17.96
CA ARG A 69 -13.91 16.83 -18.06
C ARG A 69 -14.75 18.10 -18.22
N ARG A 70 -15.95 18.01 -18.80
CA ARG A 70 -16.91 19.13 -18.90
C ARG A 70 -17.74 19.28 -17.64
N ASP A 71 -18.15 18.16 -17.02
CA ASP A 71 -18.88 18.19 -15.74
C ASP A 71 -18.01 18.77 -14.61
N LEU A 72 -16.69 18.58 -14.67
CA LEU A 72 -15.68 19.22 -13.80
C LEU A 72 -15.46 20.73 -14.05
N ALA A 73 -16.15 21.36 -15.02
CA ALA A 73 -16.19 22.82 -15.15
C ALA A 73 -17.35 23.46 -14.36
N GLY A 74 -18.34 22.66 -13.93
CA GLY A 74 -19.54 23.13 -13.22
C GLY A 74 -19.47 23.02 -11.69
N PRO A 75 -20.63 23.12 -11.00
CA PRO A 75 -20.72 23.08 -9.53
C PRO A 75 -20.12 21.84 -8.86
N LEU A 76 -20.00 20.72 -9.59
CA LEU A 76 -19.29 19.52 -9.17
C LEU A 76 -17.85 19.84 -8.73
N ARG A 77 -17.16 20.79 -9.38
CA ARG A 77 -15.79 21.19 -9.05
C ARG A 77 -15.69 21.76 -7.62
N GLY A 78 -16.59 22.67 -7.27
CA GLY A 78 -16.64 23.27 -5.92
C GLY A 78 -17.01 22.23 -4.87
N LEU A 79 -18.00 21.37 -5.16
CA LEU A 79 -18.42 20.31 -4.25
C LEU A 79 -17.28 19.31 -3.95
N LEU A 80 -16.51 18.93 -4.98
CA LEU A 80 -15.33 18.06 -4.83
C LEU A 80 -14.15 18.76 -4.15
N ALA A 81 -13.88 20.03 -4.46
CA ALA A 81 -12.78 20.78 -3.85
C ALA A 81 -13.01 21.01 -2.34
N GLY A 82 -14.22 21.45 -1.95
CA GLY A 82 -14.59 21.58 -0.54
C GLY A 82 -14.60 20.24 0.19
N GLN A 83 -15.04 19.16 -0.47
CA GLN A 83 -14.91 17.79 0.06
C GLN A 83 -13.44 17.42 0.30
N CYS A 84 -12.53 17.69 -0.64
CA CYS A 84 -11.12 17.35 -0.49
C CYS A 84 -10.46 18.14 0.64
N LEU A 85 -10.70 19.45 0.74
CA LEU A 85 -10.19 20.27 1.85
C LEU A 85 -10.70 19.76 3.20
N GLY A 86 -12.02 19.53 3.31
CA GLY A 86 -12.64 18.99 4.52
C GLY A 86 -12.11 17.60 4.91
N GLN A 87 -11.95 16.68 3.96
CA GLN A 87 -11.47 15.33 4.28
C GLN A 87 -9.94 15.27 4.49
N CYS A 88 -9.16 16.19 3.93
CA CYS A 88 -7.76 16.39 4.32
C CYS A 88 -7.67 16.89 5.78
N GLY A 89 -8.55 17.83 6.17
CA GLY A 89 -8.70 18.26 7.57
C GLY A 89 -9.13 17.14 8.53
N ASP A 90 -10.02 16.22 8.10
CA ASP A 90 -10.34 15.00 8.86
C ASP A 90 -9.08 14.19 9.15
N GLY A 91 -8.28 13.87 8.13
CA GLY A 91 -7.08 13.05 8.29
C GLY A 91 -6.04 13.69 9.20
N LEU A 92 -5.82 15.00 9.08
CA LEU A 92 -4.94 15.77 9.97
C LEU A 92 -5.40 15.74 11.42
N ALA A 93 -6.67 16.07 11.68
CA ALA A 93 -7.21 16.12 13.04
C ALA A 93 -7.32 14.72 13.68
N GLN A 94 -7.63 13.68 12.90
CA GLN A 94 -7.68 12.30 13.37
C GLN A 94 -6.31 11.79 13.80
N ILE A 95 -5.23 12.09 13.06
CA ILE A 95 -3.88 11.67 13.46
C ILE A 95 -3.36 12.51 14.63
N ALA A 96 -3.66 13.81 14.69
CA ALA A 96 -3.34 14.66 15.84
C ALA A 96 -4.00 14.15 17.13
N PHE A 97 -5.29 13.79 17.08
CA PHE A 97 -6.00 13.20 18.22
C PHE A 97 -5.56 11.78 18.55
N ALA A 98 -5.32 10.93 17.54
CA ALA A 98 -4.87 9.55 17.75
C ALA A 98 -3.56 9.52 18.56
N GLN A 99 -2.63 10.45 18.27
CA GLN A 99 -1.42 10.61 19.09
C GLN A 99 -1.75 10.98 20.55
N PHE A 100 -2.57 12.00 20.75
CA PHE A 100 -2.95 12.48 22.10
C PHE A 100 -3.56 11.35 22.94
N VAL A 101 -4.46 10.56 22.35
CA VAL A 101 -5.11 9.43 23.05
C VAL A 101 -4.15 8.24 23.23
N LEU A 102 -3.46 7.78 22.18
CA LEU A 102 -2.63 6.57 22.26
C LEU A 102 -1.43 6.73 23.21
N PHE A 103 -0.89 7.94 23.38
CA PHE A 103 0.24 8.17 24.29
C PHE A 103 -0.18 8.38 25.75
N ASP A 104 -1.43 8.76 26.02
CA ASP A 104 -2.01 8.78 27.38
C ASP A 104 -2.49 7.38 27.79
N VAL A 105 -3.13 6.65 26.86
CA VAL A 105 -3.56 5.25 27.00
C VAL A 105 -2.37 4.26 27.08
N GLY A 106 -1.18 4.66 26.63
CA GLY A 106 0.00 3.79 26.51
C GLY A 106 0.58 3.21 27.81
N ARG A 107 0.08 3.59 29.00
CA ARG A 107 0.47 3.00 30.29
C ARG A 107 -0.55 1.96 30.77
N GLY A 108 -0.37 0.71 30.33
CA GLY A 108 -1.09 -0.45 30.88
C GLY A 108 -2.58 -0.51 30.56
N ALA A 109 -3.00 -0.05 29.38
CA ALA A 109 -4.41 -0.15 28.97
C ALA A 109 -4.83 -1.60 28.70
N THR A 110 -5.91 -2.03 29.34
CA THR A 110 -6.50 -3.36 29.11
C THR A 110 -7.23 -3.41 27.75
N PRO A 111 -7.41 -4.63 27.17
CA PRO A 111 -8.22 -4.86 25.97
C PRO A 111 -9.58 -4.13 25.98
N GLY A 112 -10.27 -4.13 27.12
CA GLY A 112 -11.55 -3.44 27.30
C GLY A 112 -11.45 -1.92 27.21
N ARG A 113 -10.37 -1.29 27.68
CA ARG A 113 -10.16 0.17 27.52
C ARG A 113 -9.95 0.56 26.06
N ILE A 114 -9.17 -0.21 25.31
CA ILE A 114 -8.94 0.04 23.87
C ILE A 114 -10.25 -0.13 23.08
N ALA A 115 -11.02 -1.18 23.38
CA ALA A 115 -12.35 -1.38 22.80
C ALA A 115 -13.33 -0.25 23.16
N ALA A 116 -13.31 0.25 24.40
CA ALA A 116 -14.13 1.37 24.85
C ALA A 116 -13.76 2.70 24.16
N VAL A 117 -12.47 2.98 23.96
CA VAL A 117 -12.00 4.17 23.20
C VAL A 117 -12.43 4.08 21.73
N LEU A 118 -12.32 2.92 21.10
CA LEU A 118 -12.81 2.68 19.74
C LEU A 118 -14.34 2.84 19.66
N ALA A 119 -15.08 2.33 20.65
CA ALA A 119 -16.53 2.51 20.73
C ALA A 119 -16.90 4.00 20.91
N ALA A 120 -16.26 4.74 21.83
CA ALA A 120 -16.47 6.17 22.02
C ALA A 120 -16.16 7.00 20.77
N THR A 121 -15.21 6.54 19.94
CA THR A 121 -14.84 7.18 18.67
C THR A 121 -15.85 6.90 17.54
N LEU A 122 -16.53 5.75 17.55
CA LEU A 122 -17.37 5.27 16.43
C LEU A 122 -18.89 5.28 16.71
N LEU A 123 -19.30 5.19 17.97
CA LEU A 123 -20.70 5.29 18.38
C LEU A 123 -21.35 6.65 18.01
N PRO A 124 -20.68 7.81 18.13
CA PRO A 124 -21.28 9.10 17.76
C PRO A 124 -21.68 9.20 16.28
N PHE A 125 -20.91 8.60 15.37
CA PHE A 125 -21.28 8.48 13.95
C PHE A 125 -22.58 7.69 13.73
N SER A 126 -22.85 6.72 14.60
CA SER A 126 -24.05 5.88 14.59
C SER A 126 -25.25 6.63 15.18
N LEU A 127 -25.04 7.44 16.21
CA LEU A 127 -26.07 8.23 16.87
C LEU A 127 -26.51 9.45 16.03
N VAL A 128 -25.59 10.17 15.40
CA VAL A 128 -25.91 11.40 14.64
C VAL A 128 -26.36 11.12 13.20
N GLY A 129 -25.88 10.02 12.58
CA GLY A 129 -26.20 9.64 11.20
C GLY A 129 -27.70 9.60 10.85
N PRO A 130 -28.56 8.96 11.68
CA PRO A 130 -30.01 8.91 11.45
C PRO A 130 -30.70 10.27 11.36
N PHE A 131 -30.34 11.21 12.25
CA PHE A 131 -30.93 12.54 12.31
C PHE A 131 -30.39 13.47 11.21
N ALA A 132 -29.14 13.25 10.78
CA ALA A 132 -28.49 14.06 9.75
C ALA A 132 -29.30 14.15 8.44
N GLY A 133 -29.87 13.03 7.98
CA GLY A 133 -30.68 12.99 6.76
C GLY A 133 -31.97 13.81 6.89
N VAL A 134 -32.77 13.53 7.93
CA VAL A 134 -34.07 14.18 8.18
C VAL A 134 -33.92 15.70 8.44
N LEU A 135 -32.79 16.13 9.00
CA LEU A 135 -32.44 17.54 9.14
C LEU A 135 -32.07 18.19 7.79
N LEU A 136 -31.32 17.49 6.93
CA LEU A 136 -30.86 17.99 5.63
C LEU A 136 -31.95 18.10 4.56
N ASP A 137 -33.04 17.34 4.67
CA ASP A 137 -34.16 17.47 3.74
C ASP A 137 -34.90 18.82 3.91
N ARG A 138 -34.77 19.44 5.09
CA ARG A 138 -35.44 20.71 5.48
C ARG A 138 -34.54 21.94 5.43
N LEU A 139 -33.24 21.80 5.15
CA LEU A 139 -32.27 22.90 5.14
C LEU A 139 -31.69 23.14 3.74
N ASP A 140 -31.24 24.37 3.46
CA ASP A 140 -30.44 24.61 2.26
C ASP A 140 -29.06 23.94 2.39
N ARG A 141 -28.79 23.02 1.47
CA ARG A 141 -27.63 22.13 1.53
C ARG A 141 -26.28 22.85 1.33
N ARG A 142 -26.26 24.03 0.69
CA ARG A 142 -25.06 24.90 0.65
C ARG A 142 -24.84 25.55 2.01
N ARG A 143 -25.88 26.14 2.63
CA ARG A 143 -25.80 26.74 3.97
C ARG A 143 -25.33 25.72 5.01
N THR A 144 -25.83 24.49 4.99
CA THR A 144 -25.37 23.43 5.90
C THR A 144 -23.90 23.04 5.66
N LEU A 145 -23.46 22.91 4.41
CA LEU A 145 -22.05 22.61 4.09
C LEU A 145 -21.09 23.70 4.61
N VAL A 146 -21.46 24.98 4.46
CA VAL A 146 -20.68 26.12 4.99
C VAL A 146 -20.69 26.13 6.53
N ALA A 147 -21.87 26.12 7.15
CA ALA A 147 -22.01 26.25 8.61
C ALA A 147 -21.31 25.12 9.37
N VAL A 148 -21.44 23.88 8.90
CA VAL A 148 -20.75 22.74 9.52
C VAL A 148 -19.23 22.80 9.30
N SER A 149 -18.75 23.34 8.17
CA SER A 149 -17.31 23.54 7.95
C SER A 149 -16.73 24.62 8.87
N VAL A 150 -17.47 25.70 9.14
CA VAL A 150 -17.09 26.71 10.16
C VAL A 150 -17.08 26.10 11.56
N LEU A 151 -18.13 25.36 11.94
CA LEU A 151 -18.20 24.63 13.22
C LEU A 151 -17.00 23.69 13.41
N ARG A 152 -16.57 22.99 12.35
CA ARG A 152 -15.39 22.11 12.38
C ARG A 152 -14.09 22.89 12.61
N GLY A 153 -13.95 24.08 12.03
CA GLY A 153 -12.84 25.00 12.32
C GLY A 153 -12.81 25.38 13.80
N LEU A 154 -13.95 25.78 14.36
CA LEU A 154 -14.08 26.16 15.77
C LEU A 154 -13.80 24.98 16.72
N LEU A 155 -14.36 23.80 16.46
CA LEU A 155 -14.12 22.58 17.26
C LEU A 155 -12.64 22.17 17.27
N VAL A 156 -11.94 22.37 16.15
CA VAL A 156 -10.49 22.13 16.08
C VAL A 156 -9.67 23.21 16.78
N ALA A 157 -10.08 24.48 16.75
CA ALA A 157 -9.44 25.53 17.53
C ALA A 157 -9.60 25.29 19.05
N VAL A 158 -10.80 24.91 19.49
CA VAL A 158 -11.04 24.46 20.88
C VAL A 158 -10.20 23.23 21.20
N GLY A 159 -10.15 22.23 20.31
CA GLY A 159 -9.28 21.05 20.47
C GLY A 159 -7.81 21.41 20.63
N ALA A 160 -7.29 22.37 19.86
CA ALA A 160 -5.91 22.85 19.96
C ALA A 160 -5.62 23.48 21.33
N VAL A 161 -6.50 24.35 21.83
CA VAL A 161 -6.38 24.98 23.16
C VAL A 161 -6.47 23.94 24.28
N VAL A 162 -7.45 23.05 24.21
CA VAL A 162 -7.69 21.98 25.20
C VAL A 162 -6.52 21.00 25.28
N VAL A 163 -5.92 20.63 24.14
CA VAL A 163 -4.72 19.77 24.08
C VAL A 163 -3.47 20.51 24.56
N ALA A 164 -3.31 21.80 24.25
CA ALA A 164 -2.22 22.61 24.80
C ALA A 164 -2.32 22.74 26.34
N ALA A 165 -3.54 22.89 26.87
CA ALA A 165 -3.83 22.89 28.31
C ALA A 165 -3.84 21.49 28.95
N ARG A 166 -3.58 20.41 28.19
CA ARG A 166 -3.57 19.00 28.62
C ARG A 166 -4.88 18.51 29.28
N LEU A 167 -6.01 19.12 28.95
CA LEU A 167 -7.31 18.78 29.53
C LEU A 167 -7.94 17.58 28.79
N THR A 168 -7.73 16.37 29.32
CA THR A 168 -8.09 15.11 28.65
C THR A 168 -9.60 14.93 28.41
N ALA A 169 -10.45 15.05 29.44
CA ALA A 169 -11.90 14.83 29.29
C ALA A 169 -12.58 15.81 28.27
N PRO A 170 -12.30 17.13 28.28
CA PRO A 170 -12.77 18.02 27.23
C PRO A 170 -12.22 17.69 25.83
N ALA A 171 -11.01 17.11 25.71
CA ALA A 171 -10.45 16.73 24.41
C ALA A 171 -11.26 15.59 23.76
N TYR A 172 -11.65 14.58 24.54
CA TYR A 172 -12.55 13.53 24.06
C TYR A 172 -13.89 14.11 23.59
N LEU A 173 -14.50 15.03 24.34
CA LEU A 173 -15.75 15.68 23.93
C LEU A 173 -15.59 16.51 22.64
N ALA A 174 -14.55 17.33 22.53
CA ALA A 174 -14.27 18.14 21.36
C ALA A 174 -14.11 17.28 20.09
N VAL A 175 -13.46 16.11 20.20
CA VAL A 175 -13.28 15.21 19.05
C VAL A 175 -14.50 14.33 18.76
N ILE A 176 -15.27 13.92 19.77
CA ILE A 176 -16.60 13.30 19.57
C ILE A 176 -17.50 14.24 18.76
N LEU A 177 -17.51 15.54 19.09
CA LEU A 177 -18.25 16.57 18.34
C LEU A 177 -17.66 16.78 16.93
N LEU A 178 -16.34 16.86 16.80
CA LEU A 178 -15.67 17.04 15.51
C LEU A 178 -16.01 15.90 14.53
N LEU A 179 -15.79 14.65 14.95
CA LEU A 179 -16.09 13.44 14.17
C LEU A 179 -17.57 13.36 13.79
N SER A 180 -18.47 13.67 14.73
CA SER A 180 -19.91 13.74 14.47
C SER A 180 -20.26 14.80 13.43
N SER A 181 -19.62 15.97 13.47
CA SER A 181 -19.87 17.05 12.50
C SER A 181 -19.34 16.72 11.09
N SER A 182 -18.24 15.97 10.96
CA SER A 182 -17.77 15.44 9.68
C SER A 182 -18.81 14.56 8.98
N ARG A 183 -19.66 13.86 9.75
CA ARG A 183 -20.78 13.07 9.22
C ARG A 183 -21.83 13.94 8.55
N LEU A 184 -22.18 15.08 9.14
CA LEU A 184 -23.13 16.03 8.57
C LEU A 184 -22.67 16.55 7.20
N VAL A 185 -21.37 16.87 7.04
CA VAL A 185 -20.79 17.29 5.75
C VAL A 185 -20.92 16.19 4.71
N LEU A 186 -20.63 14.93 5.07
CA LEU A 186 -20.67 13.81 4.12
C LEU A 186 -22.11 13.51 3.66
N THR A 187 -23.09 13.56 4.56
CA THR A 187 -24.52 13.41 4.22
C THR A 187 -25.03 14.58 3.38
N ALA A 188 -24.63 15.82 3.73
CA ALA A 188 -24.99 17.02 2.95
C ALA A 188 -24.42 16.95 1.52
N LYS A 189 -23.16 16.52 1.37
CA LYS A 189 -22.53 16.27 0.06
C LYS A 189 -23.24 15.14 -0.70
N GLY A 190 -23.71 14.11 0.00
CA GLY A 190 -24.50 13.01 -0.57
C GLY A 190 -25.83 13.49 -1.17
N ALA A 191 -26.54 14.38 -0.47
CA ALA A 191 -27.77 15.00 -0.95
C ALA A 191 -27.55 16.10 -2.00
N ALA A 192 -26.40 16.78 -1.98
CA ALA A 192 -26.04 17.81 -2.97
C ALA A 192 -25.60 17.23 -4.32
N LEU A 193 -24.89 16.09 -4.34
CA LEU A 193 -24.31 15.51 -5.56
C LEU A 193 -25.33 15.30 -6.71
N PRO A 194 -26.58 14.84 -6.47
CA PRO A 194 -27.57 14.69 -7.52
C PRO A 194 -28.09 15.98 -8.16
N ARG A 195 -27.75 17.16 -7.61
CA ARG A 195 -28.04 18.47 -8.20
C ARG A 195 -26.86 19.07 -8.97
N THR A 196 -25.68 18.44 -8.94
CA THR A 196 -24.49 18.93 -9.65
C THR A 196 -24.17 18.18 -10.95
N VAL A 197 -24.84 17.05 -11.23
CA VAL A 197 -24.69 16.26 -12.47
C VAL A 197 -26.02 15.63 -12.93
N PRO A 198 -26.20 15.35 -14.24
CA PRO A 198 -27.38 14.65 -14.76
C PRO A 198 -27.54 13.22 -14.20
N ARG A 199 -28.79 12.71 -14.13
CA ARG A 199 -29.13 11.40 -13.53
C ARG A 199 -28.32 10.23 -14.09
N GLU A 200 -28.07 10.20 -15.40
CA GLU A 200 -27.23 9.18 -16.08
C GLU A 200 -25.78 9.12 -15.56
N ARG A 201 -25.27 10.23 -15.00
CA ARG A 201 -23.85 10.42 -14.65
C ARG A 201 -23.59 10.34 -13.14
N LEU A 202 -24.63 10.09 -12.33
CA LEU A 202 -24.54 9.98 -10.88
C LEU A 202 -23.54 8.91 -10.43
N VAL A 203 -23.54 7.72 -11.05
CA VAL A 203 -22.66 6.61 -10.66
C VAL A 203 -21.17 6.96 -10.95
N PRO A 204 -20.78 7.43 -12.16
CA PRO A 204 -19.43 7.97 -12.39
C PRO A 204 -19.03 9.12 -11.45
N ALA A 205 -19.94 10.07 -11.18
CA ALA A 205 -19.64 11.22 -10.32
C ALA A 205 -19.47 10.81 -8.84
N ASN A 206 -20.26 9.85 -8.34
CA ASN A 206 -20.12 9.32 -6.99
C ASN A 206 -18.84 8.49 -6.84
N ALA A 207 -18.45 7.70 -7.84
CA ALA A 207 -17.18 6.99 -7.85
C ALA A 207 -15.98 7.96 -7.84
N LEU A 208 -16.05 9.07 -8.60
CA LEU A 208 -15.03 10.13 -8.57
C LEU A 208 -14.99 10.84 -7.21
N SER A 209 -16.13 11.15 -6.62
CA SER A 209 -16.25 11.77 -5.29
C SER A 209 -15.74 10.86 -4.17
N ALA A 210 -15.98 9.55 -4.24
CA ALA A 210 -15.42 8.58 -3.30
C ALA A 210 -13.89 8.52 -3.42
N LEU A 211 -13.36 8.39 -4.64
CA LEU A 211 -11.92 8.36 -4.89
C LEU A 211 -11.23 9.65 -4.41
N ALA A 212 -11.74 10.81 -4.80
CA ALA A 212 -11.18 12.11 -4.41
C ALA A 212 -11.19 12.29 -2.87
N GLY A 213 -12.31 11.96 -2.22
CA GLY A 213 -12.46 12.05 -0.77
C GLY A 213 -11.50 11.14 0.00
N SER A 214 -11.43 9.85 -0.36
CA SER A 214 -10.48 8.91 0.26
C SER A 214 -9.01 9.26 -0.02
N SER A 215 -8.71 9.83 -1.19
CA SER A 215 -7.36 10.34 -1.50
C SER A 215 -6.99 11.52 -0.61
N ALA A 216 -7.91 12.46 -0.42
CA ALA A 216 -7.69 13.63 0.43
C ALA A 216 -7.56 13.25 1.91
N ALA A 217 -8.39 12.33 2.42
CA ALA A 217 -8.26 11.79 3.77
C ALA A 217 -6.92 11.09 4.01
N PHE A 218 -6.45 10.30 3.03
CA PHE A 218 -5.13 9.67 3.11
C PHE A 218 -3.99 10.70 3.11
N LEU A 219 -4.03 11.70 2.23
CA LEU A 219 -3.05 12.79 2.20
C LEU A 219 -3.06 13.62 3.50
N GLY A 220 -4.23 13.85 4.07
CA GLY A 220 -4.39 14.49 5.39
C GLY A 220 -3.76 13.66 6.50
N ALA A 221 -4.00 12.35 6.54
CA ALA A 221 -3.40 11.47 7.55
C ALA A 221 -1.87 11.39 7.41
N VAL A 222 -1.34 11.30 6.18
CA VAL A 222 0.11 11.33 5.93
C VAL A 222 0.72 12.68 6.34
N GLY A 223 0.09 13.81 5.98
CA GLY A 223 0.50 15.13 6.45
C GLY A 223 0.47 15.23 7.99
N GLY A 224 -0.61 14.73 8.61
CA GLY A 224 -0.76 14.65 10.05
C GLY A 224 0.36 13.90 10.74
N SER A 225 0.79 12.75 10.22
CA SER A 225 1.90 11.99 10.81
C SER A 225 3.24 12.75 10.76
N LEU A 226 3.46 13.58 9.74
CA LEU A 226 4.64 14.45 9.62
C LEU A 226 4.59 15.66 10.57
N PHE A 227 3.41 16.24 10.81
CA PHE A 227 3.23 17.33 11.79
C PHE A 227 3.29 16.83 13.23
N VAL A 228 2.69 15.68 13.52
CA VAL A 228 2.56 15.12 14.88
C VAL A 228 3.91 14.76 15.50
N GLY A 229 4.91 14.37 14.70
CA GLY A 229 6.29 14.20 15.16
C GLY A 229 7.01 15.49 15.58
N ARG A 230 6.33 16.65 15.53
CA ARG A 230 6.86 17.97 15.92
C ARG A 230 5.90 18.76 16.82
N SER A 231 4.61 18.82 16.50
CA SER A 231 3.58 19.43 17.34
C SER A 231 2.17 18.96 16.97
N VAL A 232 1.47 18.36 17.94
CA VAL A 232 0.05 18.00 17.83
C VAL A 232 -0.82 19.25 17.64
N VAL A 233 -0.50 20.35 18.32
CA VAL A 233 -1.22 21.64 18.21
C VAL A 233 -1.13 22.20 16.79
N ALA A 234 0.04 22.11 16.14
CA ALA A 234 0.21 22.52 14.74
C ALA A 234 -0.64 21.68 13.78
N GLY A 235 -0.78 20.37 14.04
CA GLY A 235 -1.68 19.49 13.28
C GLY A 235 -3.16 19.92 13.35
N PHE A 236 -3.61 20.37 14.52
CA PHE A 236 -4.93 20.97 14.67
C PHE A 236 -5.05 22.31 13.92
N PHE A 237 -4.11 23.24 14.06
CA PHE A 237 -4.14 24.51 13.29
C PHE A 237 -4.21 24.27 11.77
N ALA A 238 -3.44 23.32 11.24
CA ALA A 238 -3.48 22.94 9.82
C ALA A 238 -4.85 22.38 9.40
N ALA A 239 -5.51 21.56 10.22
CA ALA A 239 -6.87 21.11 9.97
C ALA A 239 -7.89 22.27 9.99
N GLY A 240 -7.73 23.24 10.90
CA GLY A 240 -8.57 24.43 11.00
C GLY A 240 -8.53 25.29 9.74
N VAL A 241 -7.33 25.53 9.19
CA VAL A 241 -7.14 26.25 7.91
C VAL A 241 -7.84 25.52 6.75
N LEU A 242 -7.75 24.18 6.71
CA LEU A 242 -8.43 23.39 5.68
C LEU A 242 -9.97 23.41 5.83
N TYR A 243 -10.49 23.51 7.04
CA TYR A 243 -11.93 23.70 7.28
C TYR A 243 -12.43 25.09 6.90
N ALA A 244 -11.65 26.15 7.16
CA ALA A 244 -11.94 27.48 6.66
C ALA A 244 -11.92 27.50 5.11
N GLY A 245 -10.93 26.85 4.48
CA GLY A 245 -10.88 26.68 3.02
C GLY A 245 -12.05 25.87 2.46
N ALA A 246 -12.50 24.83 3.16
CA ALA A 246 -13.70 24.08 2.77
C ALA A 246 -14.96 24.97 2.85
N ALA A 247 -15.10 25.77 3.91
CA ALA A 247 -16.21 26.69 4.10
C ALA A 247 -16.27 27.76 3.00
N THR A 248 -15.15 28.40 2.65
CA THR A 248 -15.12 29.40 1.56
C THR A 248 -15.40 28.78 0.20
N VAL A 249 -14.85 27.59 -0.10
CA VAL A 249 -15.17 26.87 -1.35
C VAL A 249 -16.64 26.48 -1.42
N PHE A 250 -17.25 25.95 -0.36
CA PHE A 250 -18.68 25.67 -0.33
C PHE A 250 -19.54 26.96 -0.44
N ALA A 251 -19.05 28.09 0.07
CA ALA A 251 -19.72 29.38 -0.09
C ALA A 251 -19.78 29.85 -1.55
N THR A 252 -18.88 29.41 -2.44
CA THR A 252 -18.94 29.71 -3.89
C THR A 252 -19.97 28.91 -4.69
N LEU A 253 -20.62 27.91 -4.09
CA LEU A 253 -21.63 27.10 -4.80
C LEU A 253 -22.92 27.90 -5.08
N PRO A 254 -23.70 27.53 -6.11
CA PRO A 254 -25.08 27.99 -6.25
C PRO A 254 -25.94 27.49 -5.06
N SER A 255 -27.12 28.07 -4.86
CA SER A 255 -28.12 27.52 -3.93
C SER A 255 -28.47 26.08 -4.32
N LEU A 256 -28.52 25.18 -3.34
CA LEU A 256 -28.78 23.75 -3.55
C LEU A 256 -30.13 23.31 -2.99
N GLY A 257 -30.81 24.18 -2.24
CA GLY A 257 -32.22 24.10 -1.87
C GLY A 257 -32.57 23.08 -0.77
N PRO A 258 -33.53 23.40 0.12
CA PRO A 258 -34.31 22.38 0.81
C PRO A 258 -35.23 21.66 -0.18
N ASP A 259 -35.81 20.54 0.21
CA ASP A 259 -36.85 19.91 -0.62
C ASP A 259 -38.19 20.56 -0.32
N ARG A 260 -38.78 21.25 -1.32
CA ARG A 260 -40.18 21.69 -1.21
C ARG A 260 -41.06 20.44 -1.11
N PRO A 261 -42.04 20.39 -0.19
CA PRO A 261 -43.06 19.35 -0.24
C PRO A 261 -43.79 19.44 -1.58
N ILE A 262 -44.01 18.29 -2.21
CA ILE A 262 -44.97 18.19 -3.31
C ILE A 262 -46.35 18.51 -2.69
N PRO A 263 -47.18 19.39 -3.28
CA PRO A 263 -48.55 19.57 -2.83
C PRO A 263 -49.28 18.21 -2.81
N PRO A 264 -50.23 17.97 -1.88
CA PRO A 264 -51.11 16.82 -2.02
C PRO A 264 -51.76 16.90 -3.40
N THR A 265 -51.72 15.79 -4.15
CA THR A 265 -52.31 15.73 -5.49
C THR A 265 -53.82 15.84 -5.38
N GLY A 266 -54.34 17.06 -5.54
CA GLY A 266 -55.73 17.25 -5.90
C GLY A 266 -56.02 16.44 -7.15
N HIS A 267 -57.18 15.78 -7.18
CA HIS A 267 -57.63 15.10 -8.40
C HIS A 267 -57.72 16.15 -9.52
N PRO A 268 -57.26 15.85 -10.75
CA PRO A 268 -57.46 16.75 -11.87
C PRO A 268 -58.96 16.88 -12.14
N GLU A 269 -59.50 18.09 -12.01
CA GLU A 269 -60.83 18.38 -12.53
C GLU A 269 -60.85 18.12 -14.05
N PRO A 270 -61.93 17.56 -14.60
CA PRO A 270 -62.06 17.42 -16.05
C PRO A 270 -62.10 18.81 -16.71
N PRO A 271 -61.52 18.98 -17.91
CA PRO A 271 -61.46 20.28 -18.57
C PRO A 271 -62.86 20.81 -18.88
N ALA A 272 -63.13 22.05 -18.48
CA ALA A 272 -64.43 22.68 -18.66
C ALA A 272 -64.77 22.86 -20.16
N THR A 273 -65.97 22.45 -20.55
CA THR A 273 -66.50 22.66 -21.91
C THR A 273 -66.79 24.13 -22.17
N PRO A 274 -66.35 24.71 -23.31
CA PRO A 274 -66.71 26.07 -23.67
C PRO A 274 -68.21 26.17 -24.01
N ARG A 275 -68.89 27.19 -23.48
CA ARG A 275 -70.26 27.54 -23.87
C ARG A 275 -70.25 28.36 -25.18
N PRO A 276 -71.28 28.25 -26.04
CA PRO A 276 -71.33 28.93 -27.33
C PRO A 276 -71.65 30.44 -27.21
N GLN A 277 -71.31 31.19 -28.24
CA GLN A 277 -71.81 32.54 -28.54
C GLN A 277 -72.61 32.52 -29.87
N PRO A 278 -73.55 33.47 -30.09
CA PRO A 278 -74.53 33.38 -31.19
C PRO A 278 -74.03 33.82 -32.58
N HIS A 279 -74.82 33.46 -33.61
CA HIS A 279 -74.59 33.63 -35.05
C HIS A 279 -74.50 35.12 -35.51
N SER A 280 -73.88 35.47 -36.64
CA SER A 280 -74.41 35.32 -38.03
C SER A 280 -73.43 35.92 -39.09
N PRO A 281 -73.62 35.83 -40.43
CA PRO A 281 -74.02 34.68 -41.27
C PRO A 281 -73.30 34.52 -42.65
N GLY A 282 -72.92 33.29 -43.04
CA GLY A 282 -72.78 32.78 -44.44
C GLY A 282 -71.68 33.35 -45.38
N PRO A 283 -71.61 32.91 -46.67
CA PRO A 283 -72.21 31.72 -47.32
C PRO A 283 -71.12 30.86 -48.09
N PRO A 284 -71.38 30.01 -49.13
CA PRO A 284 -71.49 28.54 -48.89
C PRO A 284 -70.84 27.54 -49.90
N ASN A 285 -70.64 26.28 -49.45
CA ASN A 285 -70.66 24.99 -50.20
C ASN A 285 -69.62 24.70 -51.34
N PRO A 286 -69.55 23.48 -51.94
CA PRO A 286 -70.13 22.18 -51.55
C PRO A 286 -69.18 20.93 -51.56
N GLU A 287 -69.55 19.92 -50.76
CA GLU A 287 -69.58 18.45 -51.02
C GLU A 287 -68.39 17.61 -51.57
N ARG A 288 -68.22 16.41 -50.96
CA ARG A 288 -68.21 15.10 -51.66
C ARG A 288 -68.21 13.89 -50.71
N GLN A 289 -69.24 13.04 -50.77
CA GLN A 289 -69.19 11.54 -50.75
C GLN A 289 -70.58 10.92 -50.49
N PRO A 290 -70.84 9.72 -51.05
CA PRO A 290 -71.61 8.69 -50.33
C PRO A 290 -71.05 7.25 -50.48
N SER A 291 -71.61 6.32 -49.68
CA SER A 291 -71.71 4.85 -49.89
C SER A 291 -70.43 3.96 -49.90
N ASP A 292 -70.44 2.67 -49.48
CA ASP A 292 -71.35 1.93 -48.56
C ASP A 292 -70.77 0.54 -48.13
N ALA A 293 -71.19 0.04 -46.96
CA ALA A 293 -71.46 -1.39 -46.65
C ALA A 293 -70.29 -2.44 -46.62
N PRO A 294 -70.51 -3.78 -46.39
CA PRO A 294 -70.94 -4.35 -45.08
C PRO A 294 -70.42 -5.77 -44.66
N PHE A 295 -70.87 -6.24 -43.46
CA PHE A 295 -71.38 -7.60 -43.07
C PHE A 295 -70.51 -8.81 -42.56
N THR A 296 -70.80 -9.23 -41.28
CA THR A 296 -70.87 -10.62 -40.68
C THR A 296 -69.62 -11.55 -40.59
N THR A 297 -69.50 -12.65 -39.78
CA THR A 297 -70.44 -13.48 -38.93
C THR A 297 -69.73 -14.18 -37.72
N LEU A 298 -70.47 -14.96 -36.88
CA LEU A 298 -70.08 -15.82 -35.72
C LEU A 298 -71.02 -17.09 -35.68
N PRO A 299 -70.96 -18.08 -34.73
CA PRO A 299 -69.85 -18.84 -34.10
C PRO A 299 -70.11 -20.40 -33.88
N SER A 300 -69.12 -21.12 -33.32
CA SER A 300 -69.20 -22.29 -32.36
C SER A 300 -69.61 -23.73 -32.78
N LEU A 301 -68.96 -24.77 -32.18
CA LEU A 301 -69.56 -25.97 -31.50
C LEU A 301 -68.54 -26.97 -30.85
N ARG A 302 -69.01 -28.13 -30.34
CA ARG A 302 -68.39 -29.14 -29.39
C ARG A 302 -68.09 -30.52 -30.09
N PRO A 303 -67.79 -31.73 -29.48
CA PRO A 303 -67.94 -32.24 -28.09
C PRO A 303 -66.90 -33.28 -27.50
N ASP A 304 -67.27 -33.90 -26.34
CA ASP A 304 -67.04 -35.30 -25.84
C ASP A 304 -65.95 -35.76 -24.81
N ARG A 305 -66.16 -37.01 -24.30
CA ARG A 305 -65.83 -37.63 -22.96
C ARG A 305 -65.19 -39.06 -23.15
N PRO A 306 -64.77 -39.90 -22.14
CA PRO A 306 -65.49 -40.31 -20.89
C PRO A 306 -64.60 -40.52 -19.61
N ILE A 307 -64.83 -41.59 -18.81
CA ILE A 307 -64.50 -41.84 -17.35
C ILE A 307 -64.31 -43.38 -17.13
N PRO A 308 -64.25 -44.01 -15.91
CA PRO A 308 -63.71 -43.72 -14.55
C PRO A 308 -62.62 -44.79 -14.17
N PRO A 309 -62.39 -45.32 -12.94
CA PRO A 309 -62.70 -44.98 -11.52
C PRO A 309 -61.39 -44.91 -10.63
N THR A 310 -61.23 -45.09 -9.30
CA THR A 310 -62.06 -45.31 -8.05
C THR A 310 -61.24 -44.86 -6.80
N GLY A 311 -61.82 -44.84 -5.58
CA GLY A 311 -61.09 -45.03 -4.30
C GLY A 311 -61.36 -44.04 -3.14
N HIS A 312 -61.85 -44.53 -2.00
CA HIS A 312 -62.13 -43.82 -0.71
C HIS A 312 -61.27 -44.45 0.44
N PRO A 313 -61.25 -44.00 1.74
CA PRO A 313 -62.20 -43.10 2.46
C PRO A 313 -61.63 -42.03 3.45
N GLU A 314 -62.32 -40.87 3.50
CA GLU A 314 -63.05 -40.25 4.66
C GLU A 314 -62.40 -39.93 6.06
N PRO A 315 -63.08 -39.21 7.03
CA PRO A 315 -62.53 -38.05 7.77
C PRO A 315 -62.49 -38.31 9.33
N PRO A 316 -62.74 -37.40 10.33
CA PRO A 316 -63.02 -35.94 10.39
C PRO A 316 -62.33 -35.13 11.54
N ALA A 317 -62.82 -33.89 11.80
CA ALA A 317 -63.11 -33.28 13.13
C ALA A 317 -62.60 -31.85 13.42
N THR A 318 -63.43 -31.12 14.18
CA THR A 318 -63.24 -29.83 14.91
C THR A 318 -63.82 -30.02 16.34
N PRO A 319 -63.98 -29.05 17.26
CA PRO A 319 -63.26 -27.80 17.62
C PRO A 319 -62.84 -27.77 19.14
N ARG A 320 -62.67 -26.56 19.71
CA ARG A 320 -62.62 -26.12 21.15
C ARG A 320 -63.38 -27.00 22.18
N PRO A 321 -62.95 -27.07 23.48
CA PRO A 321 -63.09 -25.95 24.45
C PRO A 321 -62.06 -25.85 25.62
N GLN A 322 -62.38 -24.97 26.59
CA GLN A 322 -61.84 -24.80 27.97
C GLN A 322 -62.49 -25.87 28.92
N PRO A 323 -62.61 -25.80 30.29
CA PRO A 323 -62.30 -24.73 31.28
C PRO A 323 -61.78 -25.19 32.68
N HIS A 324 -61.81 -24.25 33.65
CA HIS A 324 -61.62 -24.36 35.11
C HIS A 324 -60.20 -24.63 35.63
N SER A 325 -59.65 -23.98 36.67
CA SER A 325 -60.10 -23.10 37.79
C SER A 325 -60.20 -23.75 39.18
N SER A 326 -59.04 -23.83 39.84
CA SER A 326 -58.81 -23.85 41.30
C SER A 326 -57.38 -23.30 41.51
N GLY A 327 -56.95 -22.81 42.67
CA GLY A 327 -57.57 -22.60 43.99
C GLY A 327 -56.40 -22.27 44.95
N PRO A 328 -56.48 -21.26 45.84
CA PRO A 328 -55.31 -20.76 46.58
C PRO A 328 -55.02 -21.59 47.85
N PRO A 329 -53.94 -21.29 48.59
CA PRO A 329 -54.13 -20.33 49.70
C PRO A 329 -53.03 -19.27 49.87
N ASN A 330 -53.37 -18.24 50.66
CA ASN A 330 -52.47 -17.26 51.33
C ASN A 330 -52.20 -17.81 52.79
N PRO A 331 -51.82 -17.09 53.88
CA PRO A 331 -51.56 -15.64 54.08
C PRO A 331 -50.31 -15.31 54.96
N GLU A 332 -50.27 -14.07 55.48
CA GLU A 332 -49.43 -13.54 56.59
C GLU A 332 -47.97 -13.14 56.26
N ARG A 333 -47.37 -12.08 56.85
CA ARG A 333 -47.80 -11.19 57.96
C ARG A 333 -47.27 -9.72 57.80
N GLN A 334 -47.79 -8.81 58.62
CA GLN A 334 -47.50 -7.35 58.77
C GLN A 334 -46.30 -7.06 59.74
N PRO A 335 -45.90 -5.82 60.15
CA PRO A 335 -46.56 -4.49 60.07
C PRO A 335 -45.67 -3.24 59.72
N SER A 336 -46.35 -2.05 59.69
CA SER A 336 -46.00 -0.64 60.07
C SER A 336 -44.55 -0.07 59.98
N ASP A 337 -44.27 1.26 60.05
CA ASP A 337 -45.01 2.44 60.55
C ASP A 337 -44.73 3.76 59.76
N ALA A 338 -45.40 4.86 60.13
CA ALA A 338 -45.34 6.19 59.50
C ALA A 338 -44.47 7.20 60.33
N PRO A 339 -44.66 8.55 60.42
CA PRO A 339 -45.65 9.53 59.88
C PRO A 339 -44.99 10.47 58.82
N PHE A 340 -45.28 11.77 58.54
CA PHE A 340 -46.09 12.86 59.12
C PHE A 340 -46.47 13.93 58.04
N THR A 341 -47.67 14.54 58.12
CA THR A 341 -48.14 15.92 57.77
C THR A 341 -47.56 16.76 56.58
N THR A 342 -48.32 17.64 55.88
CA THR A 342 -49.72 18.12 56.03
C THR A 342 -50.41 18.55 54.71
N LEU A 343 -51.73 18.32 54.69
CA LEU A 343 -52.89 18.99 54.04
C LEU A 343 -52.83 20.54 53.75
N PRO A 344 -53.84 21.19 53.09
CA PRO A 344 -55.13 20.69 52.54
C PRO A 344 -55.62 21.23 51.14
N SER A 345 -56.74 20.67 50.65
CA SER A 345 -57.90 21.34 49.96
C SER A 345 -57.74 21.98 48.55
N LEU A 346 -58.79 22.11 47.70
CA LEU A 346 -60.20 21.65 47.70
C LEU A 346 -60.78 21.51 46.27
N ARG A 347 -61.93 20.83 46.13
CA ARG A 347 -62.88 20.81 44.98
C ARG A 347 -63.94 21.96 45.17
N PRO A 348 -64.90 22.30 44.26
CA PRO A 348 -65.62 21.42 43.32
C PRO A 348 -66.15 22.04 41.98
N ASP A 349 -67.15 21.35 41.43
CA ASP A 349 -68.01 21.46 40.22
C ASP A 349 -68.60 22.81 39.72
N ARG A 350 -68.95 22.84 38.40
CA ARG A 350 -70.18 23.33 37.68
C ARG A 350 -70.82 24.73 38.01
N PRO A 351 -71.74 25.32 37.19
CA PRO A 351 -72.46 24.85 35.98
C PRO A 351 -72.36 25.81 34.75
N ILE A 352 -73.50 26.17 34.10
CA ILE A 352 -73.64 26.71 32.71
C ILE A 352 -74.40 28.10 32.70
N PRO A 353 -75.09 28.58 31.62
CA PRO A 353 -74.87 29.87 30.93
C PRO A 353 -75.74 31.06 31.42
N PRO A 354 -75.76 32.20 30.69
CA PRO A 354 -76.95 32.49 29.85
C PRO A 354 -76.68 33.20 28.49
N THR A 355 -77.75 33.65 27.82
CA THR A 355 -77.85 34.12 26.41
C THR A 355 -78.43 35.54 26.26
N GLY A 356 -78.19 36.22 25.11
CA GLY A 356 -78.94 37.40 24.61
C GLY A 356 -78.04 38.45 23.92
N HIS A 357 -78.19 38.85 22.65
CA HIS A 357 -79.30 39.47 21.86
C HIS A 357 -79.28 41.03 21.90
N PRO A 358 -79.73 41.77 20.85
CA PRO A 358 -80.32 41.38 19.55
C PRO A 358 -79.66 42.01 18.27
N GLU A 359 -80.35 41.91 17.12
CA GLU A 359 -80.06 42.45 15.75
C GLU A 359 -80.46 43.96 15.60
N PRO A 360 -80.59 44.63 14.41
CA PRO A 360 -80.31 44.31 12.97
C PRO A 360 -79.48 45.47 12.30
N PRO A 361 -79.50 45.83 10.97
CA PRO A 361 -80.15 45.29 9.76
C PRO A 361 -79.21 45.10 8.53
N ALA A 362 -79.78 45.06 7.30
CA ALA A 362 -79.23 44.35 6.14
C ALA A 362 -78.71 45.21 4.96
N THR A 363 -77.95 44.54 4.06
CA THR A 363 -77.63 44.89 2.64
C THR A 363 -76.71 46.10 2.36
N PRO A 364 -76.07 46.19 1.16
CA PRO A 364 -76.07 45.27 0.00
C PRO A 364 -74.69 44.67 -0.35
N ARG A 365 -74.65 43.74 -1.32
CA ARG A 365 -73.42 43.19 -1.93
C ARG A 365 -73.10 43.86 -3.27
N PRO A 366 -71.83 44.25 -3.50
CA PRO A 366 -71.20 44.22 -4.83
C PRO A 366 -70.32 42.97 -5.01
N GLN A 367 -70.14 42.53 -6.26
CA GLN A 367 -69.07 41.61 -6.68
C GLN A 367 -67.99 42.40 -7.48
N PRO A 368 -66.92 41.78 -8.04
CA PRO A 368 -65.76 41.40 -7.25
C PRO A 368 -64.43 41.94 -7.84
N HIS A 369 -63.48 42.30 -6.98
CA HIS A 369 -62.08 42.50 -7.38
C HIS A 369 -61.16 41.49 -6.69
N SER A 370 -60.12 41.07 -7.41
CA SER A 370 -59.35 39.85 -7.12
C SER A 370 -58.44 40.02 -5.88
N PRO A 371 -58.51 39.12 -4.88
CA PRO A 371 -57.58 39.15 -3.76
C PRO A 371 -56.19 38.66 -4.18
N GLY A 372 -55.16 39.40 -3.79
CA GLY A 372 -53.76 38.95 -3.88
C GLY A 372 -53.44 37.83 -2.88
N PRO A 373 -52.25 37.21 -2.98
CA PRO A 373 -51.86 36.11 -2.10
C PRO A 373 -51.69 36.58 -0.63
N PRO A 374 -52.16 35.82 0.37
CA PRO A 374 -52.08 36.22 1.77
C PRO A 374 -50.66 36.18 2.35
N ASN A 375 -50.42 37.05 3.33
CA ASN A 375 -49.13 37.24 4.00
C ASN A 375 -48.75 36.06 4.91
N PRO A 376 -47.56 35.44 4.80
CA PRO A 376 -47.21 34.22 5.52
C PRO A 376 -46.52 34.47 6.87
N GLU A 377 -47.28 34.80 7.92
CA GLU A 377 -46.77 34.80 9.31
C GLU A 377 -47.59 33.90 10.26
N ARG A 378 -46.89 33.42 11.32
CA ARG A 378 -47.39 32.69 12.49
C ARG A 378 -48.05 31.32 12.23
N GLN A 379 -47.21 30.30 12.07
CA GLN A 379 -47.52 28.95 12.57
C GLN A 379 -46.95 28.78 14.00
N PRO A 380 -47.56 27.96 14.88
CA PRO A 380 -47.11 27.80 16.27
C PRO A 380 -45.71 27.18 16.44
N SER A 381 -45.08 27.43 17.58
CA SER A 381 -43.77 26.91 17.97
C SER A 381 -43.81 25.43 18.37
N ASP A 382 -43.99 24.55 17.38
CA ASP A 382 -44.07 23.09 17.51
C ASP A 382 -42.91 22.52 18.37
N ALA A 383 -43.19 21.96 19.56
CA ALA A 383 -42.17 21.56 20.53
C ALA A 383 -41.17 20.51 20.01
N VAL A 384 -40.00 20.38 20.65
CA VAL A 384 -38.93 19.47 20.20
C VAL A 384 -39.33 17.99 20.27
N PHE A 385 -40.07 17.58 21.31
CA PHE A 385 -40.42 16.18 21.58
C PHE A 385 -41.19 15.48 20.43
N PRO A 386 -42.31 16.03 19.89
CA PRO A 386 -43.00 15.43 18.74
C PRO A 386 -42.18 15.42 17.44
N ARG A 387 -41.06 16.15 17.33
CA ARG A 387 -40.15 16.09 16.17
C ARG A 387 -39.27 14.83 16.19
N VAL A 388 -38.89 14.36 17.39
CA VAL A 388 -38.09 13.12 17.56
C VAL A 388 -38.93 11.89 17.20
N LEU A 389 -40.18 11.81 17.66
CA LEU A 389 -41.09 10.69 17.35
C LEU A 389 -41.36 10.53 15.84
N ARG A 390 -41.54 11.63 15.09
CA ARG A 390 -41.65 11.57 13.62
C ARG A 390 -40.38 11.01 12.96
N THR A 391 -39.20 11.29 13.53
CA THR A 391 -37.91 10.78 13.02
C THR A 391 -37.77 9.25 13.20
N VAL A 392 -38.35 8.68 14.26
CA VAL A 392 -38.40 7.21 14.44
C VAL A 392 -39.32 6.57 13.39
N ALA A 393 -40.48 7.18 13.11
CA ALA A 393 -41.37 6.72 12.04
C ALA A 393 -40.72 6.77 10.64
N ASP A 394 -39.95 7.84 10.36
CA ASP A 394 -39.11 7.93 9.16
C ASP A 394 -38.09 6.77 9.07
N LEU A 395 -37.42 6.43 10.16
CA LEU A 395 -36.45 5.32 10.16
C LEU A 395 -37.13 3.97 9.91
N VAL A 396 -38.32 3.74 10.48
CA VAL A 396 -39.14 2.54 10.23
C VAL A 396 -39.57 2.44 8.77
N GLU A 397 -39.95 3.55 8.12
CA GLU A 397 -40.25 3.53 6.68
C GLU A 397 -39.00 3.23 5.84
N GLY A 398 -37.82 3.72 6.24
CA GLY A 398 -36.54 3.30 5.67
C GLY A 398 -36.33 1.79 5.71
N VAL A 399 -36.62 1.15 6.86
CA VAL A 399 -36.57 -0.31 7.01
C VAL A 399 -37.58 -1.02 6.09
N ARG A 400 -38.80 -0.50 5.94
CA ARG A 400 -39.82 -1.05 5.01
C ARG A 400 -39.35 -0.99 3.55
N VAL A 401 -38.80 0.14 3.10
CA VAL A 401 -38.28 0.32 1.73
C VAL A 401 -37.12 -0.65 1.47
N VAL A 402 -36.18 -0.80 2.41
CA VAL A 402 -35.07 -1.75 2.30
C VAL A 402 -35.54 -3.20 2.26
N THR A 403 -36.41 -3.61 3.20
CA THR A 403 -36.86 -5.01 3.30
C THR A 403 -37.67 -5.45 2.08
N ARG A 404 -38.52 -4.56 1.55
CA ARG A 404 -39.32 -4.78 0.33
C ARG A 404 -38.51 -4.73 -0.98
N THR A 405 -37.31 -4.15 -1.00
CA THR A 405 -36.51 -3.96 -2.23
C THR A 405 -35.24 -4.82 -2.26
N PRO A 406 -35.24 -6.01 -2.91
CA PRO A 406 -34.08 -6.91 -2.92
C PRO A 406 -32.79 -6.29 -3.49
N ALA A 407 -32.91 -5.34 -4.42
CA ALA A 407 -31.79 -4.62 -5.03
C ALA A 407 -31.05 -3.70 -4.03
N ILE A 408 -31.71 -3.26 -2.95
CA ILE A 408 -31.11 -2.49 -1.85
C ILE A 408 -30.68 -3.44 -0.73
N ARG A 409 -31.53 -4.45 -0.42
CA ARG A 409 -31.32 -5.40 0.67
C ARG A 409 -30.04 -6.24 0.51
N ARG A 410 -29.74 -6.75 -0.70
CA ARG A 410 -28.56 -7.60 -0.93
C ARG A 410 -27.23 -6.86 -0.73
N PRO A 411 -26.97 -5.67 -1.34
CA PRO A 411 -25.75 -4.92 -1.08
C PRO A 411 -25.62 -4.46 0.38
N LEU A 412 -26.72 -4.05 1.02
CA LEU A 412 -26.74 -3.65 2.43
C LEU A 412 -26.29 -4.80 3.35
N LEU A 413 -26.85 -6.01 3.16
CA LEU A 413 -26.46 -7.19 3.92
C LEU A 413 -24.99 -7.58 3.69
N ALA A 414 -24.52 -7.52 2.43
CA ALA A 414 -23.14 -7.82 2.09
C ALA A 414 -22.15 -6.84 2.77
N VAL A 415 -22.43 -5.53 2.72
CA VAL A 415 -21.62 -4.52 3.42
C VAL A 415 -21.67 -4.72 4.93
N GLY A 416 -22.85 -4.92 5.51
CA GLY A 416 -23.00 -5.14 6.97
C GLY A 416 -22.22 -6.36 7.46
N ALA A 417 -22.37 -7.51 6.81
CA ALA A 417 -21.68 -8.75 7.20
C ALA A 417 -20.16 -8.65 7.05
N HIS A 418 -19.65 -8.11 5.93
CA HIS A 418 -18.22 -7.94 5.72
C HIS A 418 -17.62 -6.94 6.71
N ARG A 419 -18.35 -5.85 7.02
CA ARG A 419 -17.95 -4.81 7.97
C ARG A 419 -17.92 -5.30 9.43
N LEU A 420 -18.83 -6.21 9.80
CA LEU A 420 -18.84 -6.91 11.07
C LEU A 420 -17.55 -7.74 11.22
N LEU A 421 -17.28 -8.61 10.25
CA LEU A 421 -16.09 -9.49 10.26
C LEU A 421 -14.77 -8.71 10.25
N LEU A 422 -14.72 -7.57 9.57
CA LEU A 422 -13.60 -6.63 9.64
C LEU A 422 -13.41 -6.01 11.03
N GLY A 423 -14.49 -5.73 11.77
CA GLY A 423 -14.43 -5.23 13.15
C GLY A 423 -13.83 -6.26 14.10
N ALA A 424 -14.27 -7.53 13.98
CA ALA A 424 -13.70 -8.64 14.74
C ALA A 424 -12.20 -8.83 14.43
N GLY A 425 -11.84 -8.90 13.14
CA GLY A 425 -10.44 -9.04 12.72
C GLY A 425 -9.53 -7.87 13.13
N PHE A 426 -10.06 -6.64 13.16
CA PHE A 426 -9.32 -5.47 13.63
C PHE A 426 -9.05 -5.52 15.14
N VAL A 427 -10.00 -5.98 15.95
CA VAL A 427 -9.76 -6.18 17.40
C VAL A 427 -8.74 -7.30 17.63
N VAL A 428 -8.83 -8.44 16.92
CA VAL A 428 -7.83 -9.51 17.04
C VAL A 428 -6.41 -9.03 16.66
N LEU A 429 -6.27 -8.24 15.59
CA LEU A 429 -5.00 -7.58 15.23
C LEU A 429 -4.45 -6.74 16.41
N VAL A 430 -5.29 -5.87 16.97
CA VAL A 430 -4.90 -4.95 18.05
C VAL A 430 -4.43 -5.71 19.29
N LEU A 431 -5.15 -6.76 19.67
CA LEU A 431 -4.83 -7.52 20.89
C LEU A 431 -3.59 -8.41 20.74
N VAL A 432 -3.32 -8.93 19.54
CA VAL A 432 -2.03 -9.61 19.23
C VAL A 432 -0.85 -8.63 19.21
N ALA A 433 -1.03 -7.44 18.62
CA ALA A 433 -0.01 -6.40 18.55
C ALA A 433 0.47 -5.95 19.95
N ASP A 434 -0.45 -5.85 20.90
CA ASP A 434 -0.14 -5.54 22.29
C ASP A 434 0.54 -6.73 23.01
N SER A 435 -0.15 -7.87 23.07
CA SER A 435 0.23 -9.01 23.93
C SER A 435 1.51 -9.74 23.52
N GLN A 436 1.76 -9.94 22.22
CA GLN A 436 2.91 -10.72 21.74
C GLN A 436 4.11 -9.83 21.36
N TYR A 437 3.86 -8.58 20.98
CA TYR A 437 4.87 -7.69 20.39
C TYR A 437 5.15 -6.42 21.20
N ARG A 438 4.38 -6.14 22.28
CA ARG A 438 4.51 -4.95 23.14
C ARG A 438 4.64 -3.64 22.35
N LEU A 439 3.88 -3.51 21.26
CA LEU A 439 4.08 -2.44 20.29
C LEU A 439 3.68 -1.08 20.85
N LYS A 440 4.60 -0.13 20.77
CA LYS A 440 4.30 1.30 20.92
C LYS A 440 3.24 1.75 19.89
N ALA A 441 2.62 2.89 20.14
CA ALA A 441 1.58 3.49 19.27
C ALA A 441 1.95 3.54 17.76
N SER A 442 3.25 3.65 17.44
CA SER A 442 3.82 3.54 16.10
C SER A 442 3.37 2.30 15.31
N GLY A 443 3.30 1.12 15.94
CA GLY A 443 2.92 -0.14 15.28
C GLY A 443 1.48 -0.13 14.75
N TYR A 444 0.55 0.45 15.51
CA TYR A 444 -0.83 0.65 15.07
C TYR A 444 -0.92 1.64 13.90
N GLY A 445 -0.08 2.68 13.90
CA GLY A 445 0.06 3.61 12.77
C GLY A 445 0.41 2.91 11.45
N ILE A 446 1.26 1.87 11.48
CA ILE A 446 1.64 1.10 10.29
C ILE A 446 0.47 0.25 9.77
N ALA A 447 -0.29 -0.39 10.66
CA ALA A 447 -1.51 -1.12 10.29
C ALA A 447 -2.58 -0.20 9.66
N LEU A 448 -2.75 1.00 10.21
CA LEU A 448 -3.64 2.02 9.67
C LEU A 448 -3.14 2.56 8.32
N ALA A 449 -1.84 2.79 8.16
CA ALA A 449 -1.24 3.22 6.90
C ALA A 449 -1.41 2.17 5.79
N ALA A 450 -1.16 0.89 6.09
CA ALA A 450 -1.39 -0.22 5.16
C ALA A 450 -2.87 -0.33 4.75
N THR A 451 -3.79 -0.13 5.71
CA THR A 451 -5.24 -0.05 5.46
C THR A 451 -5.61 1.14 4.56
N GLY A 452 -4.99 2.30 4.76
CA GLY A 452 -5.17 3.49 3.92
C GLY A 452 -4.70 3.27 2.47
N ILE A 453 -3.50 2.72 2.29
CA ILE A 453 -2.94 2.39 0.98
C ILE A 453 -3.83 1.35 0.26
N ALA A 454 -4.28 0.31 0.97
CA ALA A 454 -5.14 -0.73 0.43
C ALA A 454 -6.52 -0.20 -0.01
N THR A 455 -7.16 0.64 0.82
CA THR A 455 -8.46 1.25 0.48
C THR A 455 -8.35 2.29 -0.64
N PHE A 456 -7.25 3.04 -0.72
CA PHE A 456 -6.95 3.89 -1.88
C PHE A 456 -6.82 3.06 -3.18
N ALA A 457 -5.99 2.01 -3.15
CA ALA A 457 -5.78 1.13 -4.31
C ALA A 457 -7.08 0.43 -4.75
N ALA A 458 -7.90 -0.02 -3.80
CA ALA A 458 -9.22 -0.59 -4.04
C ALA A 458 -10.18 0.42 -4.68
N SER A 459 -10.20 1.66 -4.20
CA SER A 459 -11.05 2.73 -4.75
C SER A 459 -10.72 3.05 -6.21
N ALA A 460 -9.43 3.02 -6.57
CA ALA A 460 -8.98 3.17 -7.95
C ALA A 460 -9.27 1.93 -8.83
N ALA A 461 -9.21 0.72 -8.26
CA ALA A 461 -9.44 -0.53 -8.98
C ALA A 461 -10.94 -0.89 -9.16
N ALA A 462 -11.80 -0.52 -8.22
CA ALA A 462 -13.19 -0.97 -8.14
C ALA A 462 -14.01 -0.69 -9.43
N PRO A 463 -13.93 0.48 -10.10
CA PRO A 463 -14.65 0.70 -11.35
C PRO A 463 -14.22 -0.24 -12.47
N ALA A 464 -12.92 -0.55 -12.56
CA ALA A 464 -12.37 -1.46 -13.57
C ALA A 464 -12.70 -2.93 -13.29
N LEU A 465 -12.82 -3.31 -12.01
CA LEU A 465 -13.32 -4.62 -11.60
C LEU A 465 -14.83 -4.74 -11.89
N ALA A 466 -15.63 -3.74 -11.50
CA ALA A 466 -17.07 -3.72 -11.67
C ALA A 466 -17.50 -3.75 -13.15
N SER A 467 -16.79 -3.05 -14.04
CA SER A 467 -17.02 -3.12 -15.48
C SER A 467 -16.59 -4.44 -16.13
N ARG A 468 -15.67 -5.19 -15.49
CA ARG A 468 -15.11 -6.45 -16.03
C ARG A 468 -15.84 -7.70 -15.56
N TYR A 469 -16.36 -7.68 -14.33
CA TYR A 469 -16.98 -8.84 -13.68
C TYR A 469 -18.45 -8.61 -13.27
N GLY A 470 -18.92 -7.35 -13.28
CA GLY A 470 -20.26 -6.96 -12.85
C GLY A 470 -20.33 -6.66 -11.35
N ALA A 471 -20.84 -5.48 -10.99
CA ALA A 471 -20.91 -5.01 -9.60
C ALA A 471 -21.66 -5.96 -8.64
N ARG A 472 -22.64 -6.73 -9.14
CA ARG A 472 -23.39 -7.71 -8.32
C ARG A 472 -22.55 -8.94 -7.96
N ALA A 473 -21.77 -9.49 -8.90
CA ALA A 473 -20.90 -10.65 -8.66
C ALA A 473 -19.71 -10.33 -7.74
N LEU A 474 -19.31 -9.05 -7.66
CA LEU A 474 -18.29 -8.60 -6.72
C LEU A 474 -18.78 -8.53 -5.26
N LEU A 475 -20.09 -8.54 -5.00
CA LEU A 475 -20.63 -8.52 -3.64
C LEU A 475 -20.24 -9.79 -2.85
N PRO A 476 -20.53 -11.02 -3.30
CA PRO A 476 -20.03 -12.22 -2.63
C PRO A 476 -18.52 -12.42 -2.82
N ALA A 477 -17.97 -12.15 -4.01
CA ALA A 477 -16.56 -12.44 -4.30
C ALA A 477 -15.55 -11.66 -3.44
N ALA A 478 -15.94 -10.53 -2.83
CA ALA A 478 -15.11 -9.77 -1.90
C ALA A 478 -14.88 -10.44 -0.54
N PHE A 479 -15.66 -11.47 -0.18
CA PHE A 479 -15.47 -12.21 1.06
C PHE A 479 -14.30 -13.20 0.96
N LEU A 480 -14.11 -13.86 -0.18
CA LEU A 480 -13.09 -14.89 -0.41
C LEU A 480 -11.64 -14.43 -0.13
N PRO A 481 -11.14 -13.28 -0.63
CA PRO A 481 -9.78 -12.82 -0.31
C PRO A 481 -9.62 -12.43 1.17
N ALA A 482 -10.68 -11.98 1.84
CA ALA A 482 -10.66 -11.68 3.26
C ALA A 482 -10.62 -12.96 4.13
N ALA A 483 -11.36 -14.01 3.72
CA ALA A 483 -11.26 -15.34 4.32
C ALA A 483 -9.85 -15.93 4.19
N ALA A 484 -9.29 -15.91 2.97
CA ALA A 484 -7.93 -16.41 2.71
C ALA A 484 -6.86 -15.65 3.52
N ALA A 485 -7.00 -14.33 3.63
CA ALA A 485 -6.14 -13.51 4.48
C ALA A 485 -6.23 -13.91 5.96
N ALA A 486 -7.43 -13.95 6.54
CA ALA A 486 -7.62 -14.35 7.94
C ALA A 486 -7.08 -15.76 8.24
N TYR A 487 -7.23 -16.70 7.30
CA TYR A 487 -6.69 -18.06 7.42
C TYR A 487 -5.15 -18.08 7.42
N VAL A 488 -4.51 -17.35 6.50
CA VAL A 488 -3.04 -17.21 6.44
C VAL A 488 -2.48 -16.53 7.70
N GLY A 489 -3.19 -15.54 8.25
CA GLY A 489 -2.82 -14.92 9.53
C GLY A 489 -2.83 -15.90 10.71
N GLY A 490 -3.77 -16.85 10.74
CA GLY A 490 -3.81 -17.90 11.77
C GLY A 490 -2.72 -18.98 11.62
N LEU A 491 -2.25 -19.23 10.38
CA LEU A 491 -1.12 -20.14 10.12
C LEU A 491 0.23 -19.49 10.48
N PHE A 492 0.42 -18.22 10.12
CA PHE A 492 1.68 -17.50 10.30
C PHE A 492 1.47 -16.23 11.15
N PRO A 493 1.25 -16.35 12.47
CA PRO A 493 0.93 -15.24 13.37
C PRO A 493 2.16 -14.36 13.63
N SER A 494 2.58 -13.62 12.61
CA SER A 494 3.56 -12.54 12.69
C SER A 494 2.87 -11.20 12.47
N LEU A 495 3.35 -10.15 13.12
CA LEU A 495 2.85 -8.79 12.95
C LEU A 495 2.72 -8.38 11.46
N TRP A 496 3.73 -8.71 10.65
CA TRP A 496 3.77 -8.34 9.24
C TRP A 496 2.77 -9.11 8.36
N VAL A 497 2.58 -10.41 8.63
CA VAL A 497 1.49 -11.17 7.98
C VAL A 497 0.14 -10.62 8.41
N LEU A 498 -0.07 -10.32 9.69
CA LEU A 498 -1.30 -9.73 10.21
C LEU A 498 -1.63 -8.39 9.53
N VAL A 499 -0.65 -7.47 9.44
CA VAL A 499 -0.80 -6.19 8.71
C VAL A 499 -1.14 -6.41 7.23
N ALA A 500 -0.48 -7.36 6.56
CA ALA A 500 -0.79 -7.70 5.17
C ALA A 500 -2.21 -8.30 5.00
N CYS A 501 -2.65 -9.13 5.94
CA CYS A 501 -3.98 -9.73 5.93
C CYS A 501 -5.08 -8.67 6.12
N VAL A 502 -4.87 -7.73 7.03
CA VAL A 502 -5.75 -6.57 7.26
C VAL A 502 -5.81 -5.68 6.01
N ALA A 503 -4.67 -5.44 5.35
CA ALA A 503 -4.63 -4.72 4.08
C ALA A 503 -5.43 -5.43 2.97
N VAL A 504 -5.33 -6.76 2.83
CA VAL A 504 -6.13 -7.53 1.86
C VAL A 504 -7.63 -7.48 2.18
N ALA A 505 -8.01 -7.64 3.45
CA ALA A 505 -9.41 -7.52 3.88
C ALA A 505 -9.99 -6.11 3.63
N ALA A 506 -9.20 -5.07 3.91
CA ALA A 506 -9.58 -3.67 3.67
C ALA A 506 -9.70 -3.34 2.17
N PHE A 507 -8.79 -3.86 1.33
CA PHE A 507 -8.91 -3.74 -0.13
C PHE A 507 -10.22 -4.36 -0.62
N ALA A 508 -10.49 -5.60 -0.21
CA ALA A 508 -11.67 -6.34 -0.63
C ALA A 508 -12.98 -5.65 -0.17
N PHE A 509 -13.02 -5.19 1.07
CA PHE A 509 -14.15 -4.43 1.62
C PHE A 509 -14.42 -3.14 0.86
N GLN A 510 -13.38 -2.39 0.48
CA GLN A 510 -13.57 -1.14 -0.25
C GLN A 510 -14.02 -1.38 -1.70
N VAL A 511 -13.61 -2.47 -2.34
CA VAL A 511 -14.19 -2.89 -3.65
C VAL A 511 -15.68 -3.24 -3.49
N LEU A 512 -16.04 -4.02 -2.46
CA LEU A 512 -17.42 -4.33 -2.10
C LEU A 512 -18.24 -3.06 -1.87
N LYS A 513 -17.74 -2.14 -1.04
CA LYS A 513 -18.41 -0.90 -0.67
C LYS A 513 -18.69 -0.02 -1.89
N VAL A 514 -17.70 0.23 -2.75
CA VAL A 514 -17.88 1.03 -3.97
C VAL A 514 -18.92 0.41 -4.91
N CYS A 515 -19.00 -0.93 -4.98
CA CYS A 515 -20.05 -1.61 -5.74
C CYS A 515 -21.43 -1.49 -5.08
N ALA A 516 -21.50 -1.57 -3.74
CA ALA A 516 -22.74 -1.47 -2.98
C ALA A 516 -23.32 -0.05 -2.98
N ASP A 517 -22.50 0.98 -2.75
CA ASP A 517 -22.88 2.41 -2.82
C ASP A 517 -23.54 2.73 -4.17
N ALA A 518 -22.97 2.22 -5.26
CA ALA A 518 -23.51 2.40 -6.62
C ALA A 518 -24.83 1.65 -6.86
N LEU A 519 -24.96 0.42 -6.34
CA LEU A 519 -26.18 -0.38 -6.48
C LEU A 519 -27.34 0.15 -5.64
N ILE A 520 -27.08 0.56 -4.39
CA ILE A 520 -28.07 1.17 -3.49
C ILE A 520 -28.50 2.53 -4.07
N GLY A 521 -27.55 3.38 -4.45
CA GLY A 521 -27.84 4.71 -5.00
C GLY A 521 -28.72 4.66 -6.26
N GLY A 522 -28.46 3.71 -7.16
CA GLY A 522 -29.26 3.50 -8.38
C GLY A 522 -30.60 2.78 -8.17
N ALA A 523 -30.80 2.07 -7.05
CA ALA A 523 -32.04 1.34 -6.75
C ALA A 523 -33.00 2.09 -5.81
N THR A 524 -32.57 3.21 -5.21
CA THR A 524 -33.33 3.90 -4.15
C THR A 524 -34.19 5.04 -4.71
N PRO A 525 -35.53 5.02 -4.51
CA PRO A 525 -36.43 6.10 -4.91
C PRO A 525 -36.03 7.44 -4.31
N ASP A 526 -36.23 8.53 -5.07
CA ASP A 526 -35.83 9.89 -4.66
C ASP A 526 -36.40 10.26 -3.28
N ALA A 527 -37.72 10.07 -3.09
CA ALA A 527 -38.44 10.37 -1.84
C ALA A 527 -38.07 9.48 -0.65
N ALA A 528 -37.27 8.42 -0.82
CA ALA A 528 -36.82 7.54 0.27
C ALA A 528 -35.29 7.60 0.48
N ARG A 529 -34.56 8.42 -0.29
CA ARG A 529 -33.10 8.37 -0.34
C ARG A 529 -32.44 8.73 0.98
N GLY A 530 -32.89 9.79 1.66
CA GLY A 530 -32.40 10.16 3.00
C GLY A 530 -32.53 9.01 4.01
N ARG A 531 -33.74 8.44 4.13
CA ARG A 531 -34.05 7.32 5.04
C ARG A 531 -33.22 6.06 4.77
N VAL A 532 -33.06 5.66 3.50
CA VAL A 532 -32.30 4.44 3.13
C VAL A 532 -30.80 4.62 3.36
N PHE A 533 -30.22 5.77 3.03
CA PHE A 533 -28.80 6.03 3.30
C PHE A 533 -28.54 6.18 4.81
N ALA A 534 -29.45 6.78 5.58
CA ALA A 534 -29.37 6.82 7.04
C ALA A 534 -29.32 5.40 7.67
N LEU A 535 -30.14 4.46 7.18
CA LEU A 535 -30.13 3.07 7.65
C LEU A 535 -28.86 2.30 7.23
N TYR A 536 -28.36 2.52 6.01
CA TYR A 536 -27.07 2.00 5.55
C TYR A 536 -25.91 2.49 6.43
N ASP A 537 -25.92 3.80 6.74
CA ASP A 537 -24.94 4.47 7.56
C ASP A 537 -24.97 4.05 9.04
N LEU A 538 -26.16 3.73 9.57
CA LEU A 538 -26.33 3.15 10.90
C LEU A 538 -25.76 1.73 10.96
N LEU A 539 -26.13 0.86 10.02
CA LEU A 539 -25.65 -0.53 9.95
C LEU A 539 -24.13 -0.60 9.80
N TYR A 540 -23.55 0.22 8.91
CA TYR A 540 -22.10 0.25 8.63
C TYR A 540 -21.24 0.51 9.88
N ASN A 541 -21.72 1.37 10.79
CA ASN A 541 -20.96 1.74 11.99
C ASN A 541 -21.26 0.79 13.15
N LEU A 542 -22.54 0.47 13.41
CA LEU A 542 -22.91 -0.48 14.46
C LEU A 542 -22.32 -1.88 14.23
N ALA A 543 -22.29 -2.38 12.99
CA ALA A 543 -21.72 -3.70 12.68
C ALA A 543 -20.24 -3.81 13.11
N PHE A 544 -19.45 -2.76 12.90
CA PHE A 544 -18.03 -2.74 13.27
C PHE A 544 -17.83 -2.66 14.79
N VAL A 545 -18.59 -1.80 15.48
CA VAL A 545 -18.51 -1.62 16.94
C VAL A 545 -19.01 -2.87 17.68
N PHE A 546 -20.15 -3.42 17.26
CA PHE A 546 -20.72 -4.63 17.86
C PHE A 546 -19.77 -5.83 17.71
N ALA A 547 -19.17 -6.02 16.53
CA ALA A 547 -18.17 -7.08 16.34
C ALA A 547 -16.94 -6.92 17.22
N GLY A 548 -16.44 -5.69 17.36
CA GLY A 548 -15.29 -5.41 18.22
C GLY A 548 -15.57 -5.74 19.68
N LEU A 549 -16.70 -5.27 20.21
CA LEU A 549 -17.14 -5.56 21.59
C LEU A 549 -17.41 -7.07 21.80
N ALA A 550 -18.06 -7.73 20.83
CA ALA A 550 -18.39 -9.15 20.91
C ALA A 550 -17.17 -10.09 20.92
N MET A 551 -15.99 -9.63 20.48
CA MET A 551 -14.75 -10.41 20.56
C MET A 551 -14.02 -10.28 21.90
N VAL A 552 -14.22 -9.21 22.68
CA VAL A 552 -13.49 -8.96 23.93
C VAL A 552 -13.65 -10.10 24.96
N PRO A 553 -14.86 -10.68 25.20
CA PRO A 553 -15.02 -11.77 26.17
C PRO A 553 -14.31 -13.08 25.81
N TRP A 554 -13.92 -13.26 24.54
CA TRP A 554 -13.27 -14.49 24.05
C TRP A 554 -11.75 -14.36 23.95
N TRP A 555 -11.20 -13.20 24.35
CA TRP A 555 -9.77 -12.93 24.32
C TRP A 555 -9.05 -13.57 25.52
N HIS A 556 -8.23 -14.58 25.23
CA HIS A 556 -7.25 -15.14 26.16
C HIS A 556 -5.91 -15.31 25.42
N ALA A 557 -4.79 -15.15 26.14
CA ALA A 557 -3.46 -15.32 25.57
C ALA A 557 -3.28 -16.74 24.97
N GLY A 558 -2.67 -16.84 23.79
CA GLY A 558 -2.46 -18.11 23.08
C GLY A 558 -3.65 -18.61 22.25
N ARG A 559 -4.80 -17.91 22.24
CA ARG A 559 -5.97 -18.26 21.42
C ARG A 559 -6.09 -17.46 20.13
N GLU A 560 -5.14 -16.59 19.80
CA GLU A 560 -5.21 -15.68 18.66
C GLU A 560 -5.39 -16.39 17.31
N ARG A 561 -4.76 -17.56 17.11
CA ARG A 561 -4.91 -18.35 15.88
C ARG A 561 -6.35 -18.84 15.69
N ALA A 562 -7.00 -19.27 16.76
CA ALA A 562 -8.39 -19.72 16.74
C ALA A 562 -9.35 -18.57 16.40
N LEU A 563 -9.13 -17.38 16.99
CA LEU A 563 -9.93 -16.18 16.69
C LEU A 563 -9.77 -15.74 15.22
N LEU A 564 -8.55 -15.82 14.64
CA LEU A 564 -8.32 -15.56 13.21
C LEU A 564 -9.01 -16.59 12.31
N TRP A 565 -9.01 -17.87 12.69
CA TRP A 565 -9.77 -18.90 11.97
C TRP A 565 -11.28 -18.75 12.11
N TRP A 566 -11.81 -18.26 13.24
CA TRP A 566 -13.23 -17.90 13.39
C TRP A 566 -13.60 -16.74 12.44
N VAL A 567 -12.76 -15.72 12.31
CA VAL A 567 -12.95 -14.63 11.35
C VAL A 567 -12.89 -15.16 9.90
N ALA A 568 -11.98 -16.09 9.58
CA ALA A 568 -11.90 -16.73 8.26
C ALA A 568 -13.15 -17.57 7.93
N ALA A 569 -13.64 -18.36 8.89
CA ALA A 569 -14.87 -19.12 8.78
C ALA A 569 -16.08 -18.18 8.59
N GLY A 570 -16.13 -17.07 9.35
CA GLY A 570 -17.14 -16.03 9.22
C GLY A 570 -17.17 -15.38 7.84
N PHE A 571 -16.01 -15.04 7.25
CA PHE A 571 -15.95 -14.56 5.86
C PHE A 571 -16.42 -15.63 4.86
N THR A 572 -16.08 -16.90 5.09
CA THR A 572 -16.51 -18.02 4.23
C THR A 572 -18.03 -18.25 4.30
N ALA A 573 -18.62 -18.16 5.49
CA ALA A 573 -20.07 -18.21 5.68
C ALA A 573 -20.77 -16.97 5.06
N GLY A 574 -20.18 -15.78 5.22
CA GLY A 574 -20.65 -14.55 4.59
C GLY A 574 -20.69 -14.62 3.06
N TRP A 575 -19.66 -15.21 2.44
CA TRP A 575 -19.68 -15.54 1.00
C TRP A 575 -20.89 -16.42 0.66
N ALA A 576 -21.01 -17.57 1.33
CA ALA A 576 -22.06 -18.55 1.03
C ALA A 576 -23.48 -17.97 1.19
N VAL A 577 -23.74 -17.19 2.24
CA VAL A 577 -25.04 -16.54 2.48
C VAL A 577 -25.40 -15.56 1.36
N ILE A 578 -24.45 -14.73 0.89
CA ILE A 578 -24.71 -13.77 -0.20
C ILE A 578 -24.86 -14.48 -1.55
N GLU A 579 -24.08 -15.52 -1.83
CA GLU A 579 -24.17 -16.32 -3.07
C GLU A 579 -25.51 -17.08 -3.17
N LEU A 580 -25.91 -17.77 -2.10
CA LEU A 580 -27.21 -18.45 -1.99
C LEU A 580 -28.38 -17.46 -2.13
N ALA A 581 -28.26 -16.29 -1.50
CA ALA A 581 -29.26 -15.23 -1.59
C ALA A 581 -29.43 -14.66 -3.01
N ASP A 582 -28.42 -14.74 -3.88
CA ASP A 582 -28.51 -14.32 -5.29
C ASP A 582 -29.10 -15.43 -6.19
N HIS A 583 -28.72 -16.70 -5.95
CA HIS A 583 -29.18 -17.85 -6.72
C HIS A 583 -30.67 -18.22 -6.53
N GLY A 584 -31.28 -17.92 -5.37
CA GLY A 584 -32.60 -18.40 -4.95
C GLY A 584 -33.84 -18.13 -5.82
N LYS A 585 -33.71 -17.45 -6.98
CA LYS A 585 -34.80 -17.33 -8.00
C LYS A 585 -34.37 -17.52 -9.46
N LEU A 586 -33.11 -17.86 -9.76
CA LEU A 586 -32.62 -17.88 -11.17
C LEU A 586 -32.60 -19.24 -11.88
N ARG A 587 -32.86 -20.36 -11.17
CA ARG A 587 -32.58 -21.71 -11.70
C ARG A 587 -33.63 -22.34 -12.63
N TRP A 588 -34.85 -21.79 -12.75
CA TRP A 588 -35.95 -22.47 -13.50
C TRP A 588 -36.22 -21.94 -14.93
N ARG A 589 -35.80 -20.71 -15.29
CA ARG A 589 -36.27 -20.04 -16.54
C ARG A 589 -35.24 -19.72 -17.63
N ARG A 590 -33.99 -20.20 -17.55
CA ARG A 590 -32.92 -19.89 -18.54
C ARG A 590 -32.33 -21.07 -19.34
N SER A 591 -32.83 -22.29 -19.16
CA SER A 591 -32.23 -23.52 -19.73
C SER A 591 -32.74 -23.96 -21.12
N ARG A 592 -33.82 -23.40 -21.69
CA ARG A 592 -34.43 -23.91 -22.95
C ARG A 592 -34.53 -22.96 -24.17
N ARG A 593 -34.38 -21.63 -24.06
CA ARG A 593 -34.59 -20.69 -25.21
C ARG A 593 -33.32 -20.07 -25.84
N ALA A 594 -32.11 -20.38 -25.37
CA ALA A 594 -30.87 -19.75 -25.84
C ALA A 594 -30.05 -20.55 -26.88
N ARG A 595 -30.54 -21.70 -27.37
CA ARG A 595 -29.74 -22.65 -28.19
C ARG A 595 -29.97 -22.61 -29.71
N ARG A 596 -30.73 -21.64 -30.25
CA ARG A 596 -30.86 -21.41 -31.70
C ARG A 596 -30.63 -19.92 -32.04
N ARG A 597 -30.02 -19.69 -33.21
CA ARG A 597 -29.65 -18.38 -33.82
C ARG A 597 -28.63 -17.52 -33.05
N ARG A 598 -27.34 -17.66 -33.39
CA ARG A 598 -26.38 -16.54 -33.55
C ARG A 598 -25.18 -16.96 -34.42
N ARG A 599 -25.11 -16.45 -35.66
CA ARG A 599 -23.86 -16.47 -36.46
C ARG A 599 -22.80 -15.61 -35.76
N PRO A 600 -21.49 -15.93 -35.83
CA PRO A 600 -20.46 -15.13 -35.19
C PRO A 600 -20.24 -13.81 -35.94
N ARG A 601 -20.63 -12.69 -35.33
CA ARG A 601 -20.05 -11.38 -35.70
C ARG A 601 -18.61 -11.32 -35.17
N PRO A 602 -17.64 -10.77 -35.91
CA PRO A 602 -16.28 -10.61 -35.42
C PRO A 602 -16.26 -9.72 -34.18
N ARG A 603 -15.77 -10.25 -33.06
CA ARG A 603 -15.63 -9.46 -31.81
C ARG A 603 -14.53 -8.41 -32.01
N PRO A 604 -14.72 -7.15 -31.56
CA PRO A 604 -13.63 -6.19 -31.51
C PRO A 604 -12.52 -6.74 -30.59
N ARG A 605 -11.28 -6.80 -31.10
CA ARG A 605 -10.12 -7.27 -30.34
C ARG A 605 -9.75 -6.25 -29.26
N LEU A 606 -10.38 -6.34 -28.09
CA LEU A 606 -9.97 -5.65 -26.86
C LEU A 606 -8.46 -5.91 -26.64
N ARG A 607 -7.64 -4.85 -26.75
CA ARG A 607 -6.18 -4.94 -26.64
C ARG A 607 -5.76 -5.28 -25.20
N LEU A 608 -5.67 -6.58 -24.90
CA LEU A 608 -5.23 -7.18 -23.62
C LEU A 608 -3.72 -6.99 -23.32
N GLY A 609 -3.15 -5.83 -23.67
CA GLY A 609 -1.70 -5.56 -23.64
C GLY A 609 -1.03 -5.71 -22.27
N ALA A 610 -1.79 -5.59 -21.18
CA ALA A 610 -1.26 -5.73 -19.82
C ALA A 610 -0.85 -7.17 -19.45
N ARG A 611 -1.50 -8.21 -19.99
CA ARG A 611 -1.21 -9.62 -19.64
C ARG A 611 0.21 -10.08 -20.03
N PRO A 612 0.72 -9.85 -21.27
CA PRO A 612 2.09 -10.22 -21.62
C PRO A 612 3.15 -9.34 -20.94
N GLN A 613 2.84 -8.06 -20.66
CA GLN A 613 3.75 -7.17 -19.93
C GLN A 613 3.99 -7.64 -18.50
N LEU A 614 2.91 -7.89 -17.73
CA LEU A 614 3.02 -8.39 -16.35
C LEU A 614 3.81 -9.71 -16.28
N ARG A 615 3.51 -10.68 -17.17
CA ARG A 615 4.28 -11.93 -17.26
C ARG A 615 5.77 -11.69 -17.48
N GLY A 616 6.13 -10.77 -18.38
CA GLY A 616 7.53 -10.42 -18.64
C GLY A 616 8.25 -9.74 -17.47
N ARG A 617 7.52 -9.06 -16.58
CA ARG A 617 8.06 -8.44 -15.35
C ARG A 617 8.23 -9.46 -14.23
N CYS A 618 7.26 -10.35 -14.03
CA CYS A 618 7.39 -11.47 -13.08
C CYS A 618 8.52 -12.43 -13.50
N ALA A 619 8.67 -12.70 -14.80
CA ALA A 619 9.81 -13.47 -15.32
C ALA A 619 11.14 -12.73 -15.09
N ALA A 620 11.18 -11.40 -15.23
CA ALA A 620 12.38 -10.63 -14.97
C ALA A 620 12.77 -10.63 -13.49
N LEU A 621 11.80 -10.47 -12.57
CA LEU A 621 11.96 -10.60 -11.12
C LEU A 621 12.64 -11.93 -10.73
N LEU A 622 12.12 -13.05 -11.25
CA LEU A 622 12.69 -14.37 -11.00
C LEU A 622 14.10 -14.52 -11.63
N ALA A 623 14.27 -14.08 -12.88
CA ALA A 623 15.56 -14.13 -13.57
C ALA A 623 16.64 -13.29 -12.89
N GLY A 624 16.29 -12.16 -12.30
CA GLY A 624 17.20 -11.31 -11.54
C GLY A 624 17.54 -11.85 -10.15
N GLY A 625 16.76 -12.77 -9.60
CA GLY A 625 17.10 -13.50 -8.38
C GLY A 625 18.15 -14.60 -8.58
N LEU A 626 18.33 -15.12 -9.80
CA LEU A 626 19.26 -16.22 -10.11
C LEU A 626 20.73 -15.99 -9.68
N PRO A 627 21.33 -14.80 -9.81
CA PRO A 627 22.71 -14.57 -9.39
C PRO A 627 22.94 -14.73 -7.88
N ALA A 628 21.88 -14.70 -7.06
CA ALA A 628 21.99 -14.92 -5.62
C ALA A 628 22.63 -16.29 -5.28
N LEU A 629 22.40 -17.30 -6.13
CA LEU A 629 22.93 -18.64 -5.93
C LEU A 629 24.46 -18.76 -6.14
N ALA A 630 25.09 -17.74 -6.73
CA ALA A 630 26.54 -17.66 -6.89
C ALA A 630 27.26 -17.06 -5.67
N PHE A 631 26.53 -16.48 -4.72
CA PHE A 631 27.07 -16.01 -3.44
C PHE A 631 27.30 -17.18 -2.47
N PRO A 632 28.10 -17.02 -1.39
CA PRO A 632 28.73 -18.11 -0.62
C PRO A 632 27.86 -19.21 0.00
N ALA A 633 26.53 -19.09 -0.05
CA ALA A 633 25.61 -20.21 0.15
C ALA A 633 24.56 -20.15 -0.99
N PRO A 634 24.55 -21.09 -1.96
CA PRO A 634 25.33 -22.33 -2.08
C PRO A 634 26.70 -22.21 -2.82
N ALA A 635 27.23 -21.01 -3.03
CA ALA A 635 28.55 -20.75 -3.64
C ALA A 635 28.75 -21.26 -5.07
N TRP A 636 27.71 -21.24 -5.92
CA TRP A 636 27.80 -21.64 -7.33
C TRP A 636 28.47 -20.56 -8.19
N TRP A 637 29.74 -20.25 -7.90
CA TRP A 637 30.55 -19.19 -8.54
C TRP A 637 30.49 -19.21 -10.08
N TRP A 638 30.44 -20.40 -10.68
CA TRP A 638 30.38 -20.60 -12.13
C TRP A 638 29.08 -20.07 -12.74
N LEU A 639 28.00 -20.06 -11.97
CA LEU A 639 26.69 -19.58 -12.43
C LEU A 639 26.73 -18.05 -12.67
N ALA A 640 27.54 -17.30 -11.93
CA ALA A 640 27.65 -15.84 -12.09
C ALA A 640 27.94 -15.43 -13.55
N TRP A 641 28.80 -16.17 -14.24
CA TRP A 641 29.21 -15.96 -15.63
C TRP A 641 28.06 -16.10 -16.66
N VAL A 642 26.92 -16.66 -16.26
CA VAL A 642 25.70 -16.79 -17.11
C VAL A 642 24.39 -16.35 -16.45
N ALA A 643 24.39 -16.01 -15.15
CA ALA A 643 23.17 -15.73 -14.37
C ALA A 643 22.36 -14.52 -14.85
N LEU A 644 23.02 -13.53 -15.47
CA LEU A 644 22.35 -12.34 -16.03
C LEU A 644 21.80 -12.59 -17.44
N VAL A 645 22.21 -13.66 -18.15
CA VAL A 645 21.75 -13.98 -19.52
C VAL A 645 20.21 -14.03 -19.62
N PRO A 646 19.45 -14.68 -18.72
CA PRO A 646 17.99 -14.70 -18.80
C PRO A 646 17.37 -13.31 -18.60
N LEU A 647 17.90 -12.50 -17.68
CA LEU A 647 17.43 -11.13 -17.43
C LEU A 647 17.73 -10.21 -18.63
N LEU A 648 18.95 -10.27 -19.17
CA LEU A 648 19.37 -9.55 -20.37
C LEU A 648 18.47 -9.88 -21.57
N LEU A 649 18.15 -11.16 -21.77
CA LEU A 649 17.21 -11.61 -22.82
C LEU A 649 15.79 -11.07 -22.59
N LEU A 650 15.30 -11.07 -21.35
CA LEU A 650 13.96 -10.54 -21.01
C LEU A 650 13.87 -9.02 -21.17
N VAL A 651 14.92 -8.26 -20.79
CA VAL A 651 15.03 -6.82 -21.00
C VAL A 651 15.06 -6.51 -22.50
N ARG A 652 15.95 -7.18 -23.24
CA ARG A 652 16.06 -7.11 -24.72
C ARG A 652 14.73 -7.40 -25.42
N ALA A 653 14.02 -8.44 -25.01
CA ALA A 653 12.74 -8.87 -25.58
C ALA A 653 11.54 -8.01 -25.12
N ALA A 654 11.79 -6.80 -24.59
CA ALA A 654 10.72 -5.86 -24.26
C ALA A 654 10.24 -5.11 -25.51
N PRO A 655 8.91 -4.93 -25.70
CA PRO A 655 8.34 -4.29 -26.89
C PRO A 655 8.65 -2.78 -27.00
N THR A 656 9.12 -2.14 -25.93
CA THR A 656 9.54 -0.74 -25.92
C THR A 656 10.74 -0.54 -24.98
N ARG A 657 11.54 0.51 -25.21
CA ARG A 657 12.64 0.92 -24.31
C ARG A 657 12.17 1.06 -22.85
N ARG A 658 11.00 1.68 -22.64
CA ARG A 658 10.38 1.84 -21.32
C ARG A 658 10.07 0.50 -20.65
N GLU A 659 9.53 -0.47 -21.39
CA GLU A 659 9.26 -1.80 -20.84
C GLU A 659 10.56 -2.58 -20.57
N GLY A 660 11.63 -2.36 -21.35
CA GLY A 660 12.95 -2.92 -21.08
C GLY A 660 13.55 -2.40 -19.77
N VAL A 661 13.54 -1.08 -19.60
CA VAL A 661 13.93 -0.40 -18.36
C VAL A 661 13.10 -0.90 -17.15
N ILE A 662 11.77 -1.05 -17.30
CA ILE A 662 10.93 -1.60 -16.24
C ILE A 662 11.25 -3.07 -15.94
N ARG A 663 11.58 -3.90 -16.94
CA ARG A 663 12.01 -5.29 -16.69
C ARG A 663 13.36 -5.37 -15.99
N ALA A 664 14.30 -4.49 -16.31
CA ALA A 664 15.57 -4.42 -15.61
C ALA A 664 15.35 -4.04 -14.13
N TRP A 665 14.54 -3.01 -13.88
CA TRP A 665 14.14 -2.58 -12.54
C TRP A 665 13.48 -3.70 -11.72
N TRP A 666 12.54 -4.43 -12.32
CA TRP A 666 11.92 -5.61 -11.67
C TRP A 666 12.93 -6.73 -11.44
N GLY A 667 13.87 -6.95 -12.36
CA GLY A 667 14.94 -7.94 -12.20
C GLY A 667 15.87 -7.61 -11.04
N LEU A 668 16.37 -6.37 -10.95
CA LEU A 668 17.22 -5.98 -9.82
C LEU A 668 16.45 -5.89 -8.51
N GLY A 669 15.16 -5.54 -8.52
CA GLY A 669 14.31 -5.75 -7.35
C GLY A 669 14.26 -7.21 -6.89
N GLY A 670 14.34 -8.17 -7.82
CA GLY A 670 14.48 -9.59 -7.51
C GLY A 670 15.86 -9.98 -7.00
N PHE A 671 16.92 -9.37 -7.53
CA PHE A 671 18.30 -9.53 -7.07
C PHE A 671 18.46 -9.10 -5.61
N GLU A 672 18.00 -7.89 -5.27
CA GLU A 672 18.09 -7.37 -3.89
C GLU A 672 17.25 -8.22 -2.92
N VAL A 673 16.01 -8.59 -3.28
CA VAL A 673 15.17 -9.46 -2.43
C VAL A 673 15.79 -10.83 -2.23
N ALA A 674 16.42 -11.42 -3.25
CA ALA A 674 17.02 -12.76 -3.15
C ALA A 674 18.35 -12.76 -2.38
N THR A 675 19.18 -11.73 -2.55
CA THR A 675 20.50 -11.66 -1.92
C THR A 675 20.47 -11.12 -0.49
N GLN A 676 19.51 -10.23 -0.19
CA GLN A 676 19.31 -9.59 1.12
C GLN A 676 18.09 -10.10 1.88
N TYR A 677 17.55 -11.29 1.54
CA TYR A 677 16.35 -11.85 2.20
C TYR A 677 16.48 -11.94 3.74
N TRP A 678 17.71 -12.08 4.23
CA TRP A 678 18.08 -12.12 5.65
C TRP A 678 17.85 -10.81 6.41
N LEU A 679 17.57 -9.69 5.73
CA LEU A 679 17.08 -8.45 6.36
C LEU A 679 15.60 -8.53 6.75
N LEU A 680 14.81 -9.45 6.18
CA LEU A 680 13.36 -9.56 6.38
C LEU A 680 12.94 -9.68 7.88
N PRO A 681 13.65 -10.40 8.77
CA PRO A 681 13.35 -10.43 10.21
C PRO A 681 13.63 -9.11 10.97
N SER A 682 14.37 -8.18 10.36
CA SER A 682 14.81 -6.93 11.00
C SER A 682 14.11 -5.69 10.46
N ILE A 683 13.83 -5.63 9.15
CA ILE A 683 13.14 -4.49 8.49
C ILE A 683 11.77 -4.85 7.89
N GLY A 684 11.37 -6.13 7.89
CA GLY A 684 10.07 -6.58 7.42
C GLY A 684 9.79 -6.17 5.96
N PRO A 685 8.57 -5.70 5.63
CA PRO A 685 8.20 -5.34 4.25
C PRO A 685 8.99 -4.15 3.68
N ALA A 686 9.77 -3.43 4.50
CA ALA A 686 10.67 -2.38 4.02
C ALA A 686 11.77 -2.95 3.09
N LEU A 687 12.09 -4.26 3.14
CA LEU A 687 12.94 -4.92 2.15
C LEU A 687 12.37 -4.76 0.73
N GLY A 688 11.04 -4.81 0.57
CA GLY A 688 10.38 -4.56 -0.72
C GLY A 688 10.53 -3.12 -1.20
N LEU A 689 10.57 -2.14 -0.30
CA LEU A 689 10.86 -0.75 -0.62
C LEU A 689 12.35 -0.55 -0.95
N LEU A 690 13.25 -1.16 -0.19
CA LEU A 690 14.70 -1.14 -0.41
C LEU A 690 15.05 -1.68 -1.80
N ALA A 691 14.51 -2.85 -2.16
CA ALA A 691 14.69 -3.46 -3.48
C ALA A 691 14.11 -2.60 -4.62
N VAL A 692 12.98 -1.92 -4.38
CA VAL A 692 12.37 -0.96 -5.32
C VAL A 692 13.24 0.28 -5.53
N LEU A 693 13.95 0.74 -4.49
CA LEU A 693 14.84 1.90 -4.53
C LEU A 693 16.23 1.57 -5.09
N LEU A 694 16.93 0.57 -4.53
CA LEU A 694 18.26 0.16 -4.98
C LEU A 694 18.23 -0.41 -6.41
N GLY A 695 17.20 -1.21 -6.75
CA GLY A 695 17.02 -1.69 -8.11
C GLY A 695 16.82 -0.58 -9.15
N ALA A 696 16.46 0.64 -8.74
CA ALA A 696 16.35 1.79 -9.64
C ALA A 696 17.72 2.31 -10.12
N LEU A 697 18.82 1.97 -9.45
CA LEU A 697 20.18 2.31 -9.89
C LEU A 697 20.54 1.66 -11.24
N TRP A 698 19.91 0.54 -11.60
CA TRP A 698 20.08 -0.15 -12.89
C TRP A 698 19.10 0.30 -13.99
N LEU A 699 18.32 1.39 -13.80
CA LEU A 699 17.52 1.97 -14.89
C LEU A 699 18.38 2.38 -16.12
N PRO A 700 19.59 2.96 -15.98
CA PRO A 700 20.50 3.23 -17.10
C PRO A 700 21.04 1.95 -17.76
N TRP A 701 21.35 0.93 -16.97
CA TRP A 701 21.78 -0.39 -17.47
C TRP A 701 20.67 -1.04 -18.32
N GLY A 702 19.43 -1.09 -17.81
CA GLY A 702 18.27 -1.59 -18.56
C GLY A 702 17.99 -0.83 -19.85
N TRP A 703 18.26 0.48 -19.87
CA TRP A 703 18.19 1.31 -21.08
C TRP A 703 19.29 0.95 -22.07
N ALA A 704 20.53 0.77 -21.61
CA ALA A 704 21.67 0.37 -22.46
C ALA A 704 21.46 -1.01 -23.07
N VAL A 705 21.04 -1.99 -22.27
CA VAL A 705 20.69 -3.35 -22.70
C VAL A 705 19.61 -3.32 -23.79
N HIS A 706 18.51 -2.59 -23.59
CA HIS A 706 17.47 -2.46 -24.63
C HIS A 706 18.00 -1.74 -25.88
N ARG A 707 18.64 -0.58 -25.72
CA ARG A 707 19.15 0.27 -26.82
C ARG A 707 20.15 -0.45 -27.72
N LEU A 708 21.06 -1.24 -27.14
CA LEU A 708 22.19 -1.81 -27.84
C LEU A 708 21.93 -3.24 -28.32
N LEU A 709 21.20 -4.05 -27.55
CA LEU A 709 20.94 -5.45 -27.92
C LEU A 709 19.64 -5.67 -28.70
N ALA A 710 18.60 -4.84 -28.55
CA ALA A 710 17.33 -5.07 -29.25
C ALA A 710 17.50 -5.06 -30.78
N ALA A 711 16.63 -5.82 -31.46
CA ALA A 711 16.72 -6.04 -32.90
C ALA A 711 16.50 -4.74 -33.72
N PRO A 712 17.20 -4.53 -34.85
CA PRO A 712 18.29 -5.36 -35.39
C PRO A 712 19.66 -5.09 -34.72
N LEU A 713 20.51 -6.13 -34.62
CA LEU A 713 21.83 -6.06 -33.99
C LEU A 713 22.96 -5.85 -35.02
N THR A 714 23.28 -4.58 -35.30
CA THR A 714 24.42 -4.21 -36.17
C THR A 714 25.78 -4.53 -35.52
N GLY A 715 26.88 -4.50 -36.30
CA GLY A 715 28.24 -4.75 -35.79
C GLY A 715 28.62 -3.75 -34.70
N ARG A 716 28.52 -2.46 -35.02
CA ARG A 716 28.79 -1.34 -34.11
C ARG A 716 27.94 -1.39 -32.82
N ARG A 717 26.70 -1.89 -32.88
CA ARG A 717 25.86 -2.08 -31.67
C ARG A 717 26.36 -3.21 -30.76
N ALA A 718 26.80 -4.33 -31.32
CA ALA A 718 27.35 -5.43 -30.52
C ALA A 718 28.68 -5.05 -29.85
N ALA A 719 29.58 -4.39 -30.60
CA ALA A 719 30.83 -3.87 -30.03
C ALA A 719 30.56 -2.84 -28.91
N ALA A 720 29.65 -1.90 -29.13
CA ALA A 720 29.25 -0.95 -28.09
C ALA A 720 28.57 -1.62 -26.88
N ALA A 721 27.83 -2.71 -27.07
CA ALA A 721 27.21 -3.44 -25.96
C ALA A 721 28.26 -4.09 -25.05
N LEU A 722 29.31 -4.70 -25.63
CA LEU A 722 30.40 -5.33 -24.87
C LEU A 722 31.16 -4.34 -23.96
N LEU A 723 31.13 -3.04 -24.24
CA LEU A 723 31.71 -2.02 -23.36
C LEU A 723 30.65 -1.37 -22.46
N VAL A 724 29.58 -0.84 -23.03
CA VAL A 724 28.62 0.01 -22.30
C VAL A 724 27.71 -0.79 -21.35
N VAL A 725 27.38 -2.05 -21.65
CA VAL A 725 26.53 -2.87 -20.77
C VAL A 725 27.25 -3.26 -19.47
N PRO A 726 28.47 -3.83 -19.49
CA PRO A 726 29.19 -4.10 -18.24
C PRO A 726 29.61 -2.82 -17.51
N SER A 727 30.05 -1.76 -18.21
CA SER A 727 30.32 -0.47 -17.55
C SER A 727 29.09 0.10 -16.83
N ALA A 728 27.90 0.01 -17.43
CA ALA A 728 26.66 0.45 -16.78
C ALA A 728 26.23 -0.43 -15.58
N TRP A 729 26.70 -1.69 -15.51
CA TRP A 729 26.53 -2.54 -14.33
C TRP A 729 27.49 -2.09 -13.21
N THR A 730 28.78 -1.99 -13.51
CA THR A 730 29.82 -1.55 -12.57
C THR A 730 29.54 -0.16 -11.98
N CYS A 731 29.05 0.79 -12.79
CA CYS A 731 28.61 2.11 -12.29
C CYS A 731 27.43 2.01 -11.31
N ALA A 732 26.47 1.12 -11.55
CA ALA A 732 25.32 0.95 -10.65
C ALA A 732 25.72 0.26 -9.35
N GLU A 733 26.62 -0.73 -9.39
CA GLU A 733 27.25 -1.33 -8.21
C GLU A 733 28.05 -0.29 -7.40
N ALA A 734 28.86 0.54 -8.05
CA ALA A 734 29.64 1.59 -7.39
C ALA A 734 28.74 2.62 -6.69
N VAL A 735 27.64 3.05 -7.32
CA VAL A 735 26.66 3.94 -6.68
C VAL A 735 25.93 3.24 -5.53
N ARG A 736 25.54 1.96 -5.67
CA ARG A 736 24.93 1.17 -4.58
C ARG A 736 25.90 1.00 -3.40
N SER A 737 27.21 1.04 -3.66
CA SER A 737 28.28 0.87 -2.67
C SER A 737 28.56 2.11 -1.82
N TRP A 738 27.84 3.22 -2.02
CA TRP A 738 27.86 4.35 -1.09
C TRP A 738 27.41 3.90 0.31
N GLN A 739 28.15 4.25 1.37
CA GLN A 739 27.93 3.73 2.73
C GLN A 739 26.46 3.82 3.19
N SER A 740 25.82 4.97 3.00
CA SER A 740 24.43 5.27 3.38
C SER A 740 23.36 4.47 2.60
N LEU A 741 23.74 3.72 1.57
CA LEU A 741 22.86 2.85 0.76
C LEU A 741 23.04 1.35 1.07
N GLY A 742 23.87 1.01 2.05
CA GLY A 742 24.15 -0.39 2.44
C GLY A 742 25.48 -0.94 1.92
N GLY A 743 26.26 -0.14 1.19
CA GLY A 743 27.67 -0.44 0.92
C GLY A 743 27.96 -1.61 -0.05
N PRO A 744 29.24 -1.92 -0.29
CA PRO A 744 29.72 -2.91 -1.26
C PRO A 744 29.45 -4.40 -0.94
N TRP A 745 28.37 -4.73 -0.21
CA TRP A 745 28.10 -6.10 0.25
C TRP A 745 27.85 -7.12 -0.88
N VAL A 746 26.84 -6.88 -1.73
CA VAL A 746 26.42 -7.83 -2.79
C VAL A 746 27.03 -7.44 -4.14
N LEU A 747 28.36 -7.50 -4.27
CA LEU A 747 29.05 -7.23 -5.53
C LEU A 747 29.21 -8.49 -6.39
N LEU A 748 28.92 -8.41 -7.68
CA LEU A 748 28.96 -9.56 -8.59
C LEU A 748 30.38 -10.18 -8.67
N GLY A 749 31.44 -9.38 -8.54
CA GLY A 749 32.81 -9.86 -8.47
C GLY A 749 33.11 -10.74 -7.25
N ALA A 750 32.45 -10.50 -6.11
CA ALA A 750 32.66 -11.27 -4.87
C ALA A 750 32.14 -12.72 -4.97
N THR A 751 31.33 -13.05 -5.98
CA THR A 751 30.91 -14.43 -6.25
C THR A 751 32.08 -15.38 -6.56
N GLN A 752 33.26 -14.85 -6.90
CA GLN A 752 34.45 -15.65 -7.23
C GLN A 752 35.41 -15.84 -6.04
N TRP A 753 35.02 -15.46 -4.82
CA TRP A 753 35.84 -15.53 -3.60
C TRP A 753 36.54 -16.88 -3.37
N ASN A 754 35.87 -17.99 -3.69
CA ASN A 754 36.38 -19.35 -3.50
C ASN A 754 37.13 -19.90 -4.73
N GLN A 755 37.49 -19.06 -5.69
CA GLN A 755 38.28 -19.42 -6.87
C GLN A 755 39.47 -18.46 -7.04
N PRO A 756 40.57 -18.62 -6.28
CA PRO A 756 41.70 -17.69 -6.26
C PRO A 756 42.30 -17.38 -7.64
N SER A 757 42.25 -18.32 -8.59
CA SER A 757 42.69 -18.10 -9.98
C SER A 757 41.81 -17.13 -10.75
N LEU A 758 40.48 -17.19 -10.62
CA LEU A 758 39.55 -16.22 -11.22
C LEU A 758 39.58 -14.89 -10.45
N LEU A 759 39.59 -14.98 -9.11
CA LEU A 759 39.68 -13.85 -8.19
C LEU A 759 40.96 -13.03 -8.36
N ALA A 760 42.05 -13.62 -8.88
CA ALA A 760 43.31 -12.90 -9.14
C ALA A 760 43.14 -11.62 -9.97
N SER A 761 42.10 -11.52 -10.81
CA SER A 761 41.73 -10.28 -11.51
C SER A 761 41.41 -9.10 -10.57
N ALA A 762 41.00 -9.34 -9.32
CA ALA A 762 40.82 -8.31 -8.31
C ALA A 762 42.15 -7.63 -7.91
N SER A 763 43.28 -8.35 -7.98
CA SER A 763 44.61 -7.74 -7.76
C SER A 763 45.04 -6.78 -8.87
N LEU A 764 44.35 -6.77 -10.03
CA LEU A 764 44.59 -5.83 -11.13
C LEU A 764 43.72 -4.57 -11.07
N GLY A 765 42.44 -4.70 -10.70
CA GLY A 765 41.47 -3.59 -10.77
C GLY A 765 40.30 -3.69 -9.79
N GLY A 766 40.50 -4.35 -8.66
CA GLY A 766 39.51 -4.56 -7.62
C GLY A 766 38.43 -5.57 -7.98
N VAL A 767 37.55 -5.87 -7.03
CA VAL A 767 36.28 -6.59 -7.25
C VAL A 767 35.46 -6.01 -8.42
N TRP A 768 35.65 -4.71 -8.72
CA TRP A 768 35.06 -4.01 -9.86
C TRP A 768 35.45 -4.61 -11.21
N LEU A 769 36.73 -4.98 -11.39
CA LEU A 769 37.20 -5.63 -12.63
C LEU A 769 36.63 -7.05 -12.73
N THR A 770 36.63 -7.82 -11.64
CA THR A 770 36.02 -9.15 -11.60
C THR A 770 34.52 -9.09 -11.96
N GLY A 771 33.78 -8.14 -11.38
CA GLY A 771 32.35 -7.91 -11.68
C GLY A 771 32.12 -7.44 -13.13
N PHE A 772 32.97 -6.56 -13.65
CA PHE A 772 32.94 -6.12 -15.05
C PHE A 772 33.15 -7.28 -16.02
N LEU A 773 34.13 -8.16 -15.78
CA LEU A 773 34.42 -9.33 -16.60
C LEU A 773 33.24 -10.32 -16.62
N ILE A 774 32.60 -10.56 -15.48
CA ILE A 774 31.40 -11.39 -15.39
C ILE A 774 30.24 -10.78 -16.19
N ALA A 775 29.99 -9.47 -16.04
CA ALA A 775 28.96 -8.77 -16.80
C ALA A 775 29.25 -8.71 -18.32
N LEU A 776 30.53 -8.64 -18.70
CA LEU A 776 31.01 -8.71 -20.08
C LEU A 776 30.72 -10.08 -20.69
N VAL A 777 31.06 -11.18 -20.01
CA VAL A 777 30.78 -12.54 -20.48
C VAL A 777 29.28 -12.80 -20.61
N ASN A 778 28.48 -12.40 -19.62
CA ASN A 778 27.01 -12.47 -19.72
C ASN A 778 26.48 -11.72 -20.96
N THR A 779 27.01 -10.52 -21.23
CA THR A 779 26.65 -9.72 -22.42
C THR A 779 27.09 -10.41 -23.72
N ALA A 780 28.28 -11.00 -23.74
CA ALA A 780 28.84 -11.71 -24.87
C ALA A 780 28.05 -12.99 -25.20
N VAL A 781 27.68 -13.80 -24.19
CA VAL A 781 26.82 -14.99 -24.35
C VAL A 781 25.48 -14.60 -24.96
N VAL A 782 24.86 -13.50 -24.51
CA VAL A 782 23.63 -12.98 -25.14
C VAL A 782 23.86 -12.61 -26.60
N ILE A 783 25.02 -12.07 -26.98
CA ILE A 783 25.35 -11.74 -28.38
C ILE A 783 25.55 -13.01 -29.24
N VAL A 784 26.13 -14.07 -28.69
CA VAL A 784 26.26 -15.39 -29.36
C VAL A 784 24.87 -15.99 -29.64
N LEU A 785 24.00 -16.04 -28.63
CA LEU A 785 22.67 -16.65 -28.71
C LEU A 785 21.74 -15.98 -29.75
N ILE A 786 21.91 -14.67 -29.99
CA ILE A 786 21.04 -13.86 -30.85
C ILE A 786 21.58 -13.65 -32.27
N ASN A 787 22.86 -13.90 -32.52
CA ASN A 787 23.52 -13.58 -33.79
C ASN A 787 24.65 -14.55 -34.12
N ARG A 788 24.29 -15.70 -34.71
CA ARG A 788 25.23 -16.78 -35.03
C ARG A 788 26.35 -16.36 -35.99
N GLN A 789 26.16 -15.32 -36.80
CA GLN A 789 27.20 -14.77 -37.69
C GLN A 789 28.39 -14.12 -36.96
N ARG A 790 28.37 -14.03 -35.62
CA ARG A 790 29.50 -13.48 -34.82
C ARG A 790 30.02 -14.42 -33.74
N VAL A 791 29.62 -15.70 -33.74
CA VAL A 791 30.00 -16.68 -32.72
C VAL A 791 31.51 -16.71 -32.51
N ARG A 792 32.32 -16.81 -33.57
CA ARG A 792 33.80 -16.90 -33.48
C ARG A 792 34.41 -15.69 -32.75
N LEU A 793 34.11 -14.46 -33.20
CA LEU A 793 34.64 -13.23 -32.60
C LEU A 793 34.23 -13.09 -31.13
N VAL A 794 32.97 -13.41 -30.81
CA VAL A 794 32.44 -13.22 -29.46
C VAL A 794 32.86 -14.35 -28.50
N ALA A 795 33.11 -15.55 -29.02
CA ALA A 795 33.76 -16.64 -28.27
C ALA A 795 35.20 -16.27 -27.88
N VAL A 796 35.96 -15.60 -28.75
CA VAL A 796 37.28 -15.05 -28.39
C VAL A 796 37.16 -14.00 -27.27
N VAL A 797 36.16 -13.11 -27.31
CA VAL A 797 35.92 -12.15 -26.21
C VAL A 797 35.56 -12.85 -24.90
N ILE A 798 34.76 -13.93 -24.94
CA ILE A 798 34.44 -14.74 -23.75
C ILE A 798 35.71 -15.40 -23.19
N LEU A 799 36.49 -16.06 -24.06
CA LEU A 799 37.73 -16.74 -23.68
C LEU A 799 38.72 -15.77 -23.04
N LEU A 800 38.98 -14.62 -23.67
CA LEU A 800 39.87 -13.58 -23.13
C LEU A 800 39.37 -13.04 -21.79
N ALA A 801 38.06 -12.77 -21.66
CA ALA A 801 37.49 -12.23 -20.43
C ALA A 801 37.53 -13.20 -19.23
N VAL A 802 37.31 -14.50 -19.47
CA VAL A 802 37.48 -15.54 -18.44
C VAL A 802 38.97 -15.77 -18.13
N ALA A 803 39.84 -15.69 -19.14
CA ALA A 803 41.27 -15.93 -18.99
C ALA A 803 42.03 -14.86 -18.19
N VAL A 804 41.51 -13.62 -18.06
CA VAL A 804 42.21 -12.53 -17.36
C VAL A 804 42.70 -12.94 -15.96
N GLY A 805 41.82 -13.55 -15.16
CA GLY A 805 42.17 -14.04 -13.82
C GLY A 805 43.24 -15.13 -13.88
N PRO A 806 42.98 -16.31 -14.47
CA PRO A 806 43.90 -17.44 -14.44
C PRO A 806 45.25 -17.16 -15.12
N VAL A 807 45.27 -16.41 -16.23
CA VAL A 807 46.52 -15.99 -16.87
C VAL A 807 47.30 -15.06 -15.95
N TRP A 808 46.66 -14.04 -15.37
CA TRP A 808 47.33 -13.17 -14.40
C TRP A 808 47.82 -13.94 -13.16
N SER A 809 47.04 -14.90 -12.66
CA SER A 809 47.44 -15.75 -11.54
C SER A 809 48.71 -16.58 -11.83
N ALA A 810 48.93 -16.93 -13.10
CA ALA A 810 50.10 -17.69 -13.57
C ALA A 810 51.31 -16.83 -13.96
N VAL A 811 51.11 -15.58 -14.42
CA VAL A 811 52.21 -14.70 -14.89
C VAL A 811 52.57 -13.55 -13.95
N ARG A 812 51.78 -13.30 -12.89
CA ARG A 812 52.09 -12.27 -11.90
C ARG A 812 53.38 -12.62 -11.13
N PRO A 813 54.22 -11.63 -10.79
CA PRO A 813 55.31 -11.84 -9.85
C PRO A 813 54.80 -12.40 -8.52
N ALA A 814 55.54 -13.36 -7.95
CA ALA A 814 55.29 -13.80 -6.58
C ALA A 814 55.51 -12.63 -5.61
N LEU A 815 54.66 -12.52 -4.58
CA LEU A 815 54.90 -11.60 -3.47
C LEU A 815 56.00 -12.21 -2.58
N PRO A 816 57.12 -11.51 -2.30
CA PRO A 816 58.21 -12.12 -1.54
C PRO A 816 57.77 -12.41 -0.11
N ALA A 817 58.05 -13.62 0.37
CA ALA A 817 57.72 -14.05 1.72
C ALA A 817 58.34 -13.13 2.77
N ALA A 818 57.60 -12.85 3.84
CA ALA A 818 57.98 -11.98 4.94
C ALA A 818 57.82 -12.68 6.30
N GLY A 819 58.08 -13.99 6.33
CA GLY A 819 57.84 -14.86 7.49
C GLY A 819 56.41 -15.40 7.56
N SER A 820 56.00 -15.80 8.77
CA SER A 820 54.67 -16.30 9.08
C SER A 820 54.31 -15.91 10.51
N VAL A 821 53.03 -15.71 10.78
CA VAL A 821 52.50 -15.42 12.13
C VAL A 821 51.49 -16.49 12.53
N ARG A 822 51.57 -17.00 13.75
CA ARG A 822 50.57 -17.91 14.33
C ARG A 822 49.49 -17.11 15.02
N ILE A 823 48.32 -17.03 14.40
CA ILE A 823 47.15 -16.44 15.05
C ILE A 823 46.39 -17.50 15.84
N ALA A 824 45.71 -17.06 16.90
CA ALA A 824 44.63 -17.76 17.55
C ALA A 824 43.30 -17.04 17.31
N VAL A 825 42.25 -17.80 16.99
CA VAL A 825 40.91 -17.30 16.71
C VAL A 825 39.93 -17.91 17.71
N VAL A 826 39.23 -17.06 18.48
CA VAL A 826 38.27 -17.48 19.52
C VAL A 826 36.83 -17.18 19.06
N GLN A 827 35.97 -18.19 19.06
CA GLN A 827 34.57 -18.10 18.65
C GLN A 827 33.63 -18.67 19.73
N PRO A 828 32.99 -17.82 20.57
CA PRO A 828 32.05 -18.27 21.62
C PRO A 828 30.70 -18.75 21.09
N GLY A 829 30.26 -18.30 19.92
CA GLY A 829 28.91 -18.53 19.44
C GLY A 829 27.86 -17.80 20.27
N VAL A 830 26.60 -18.21 20.14
CA VAL A 830 25.45 -17.45 20.67
C VAL A 830 25.33 -17.59 22.19
N LEU A 831 25.98 -16.68 22.93
CA LEU A 831 25.88 -16.53 24.39
C LEU A 831 25.11 -15.26 24.76
N THR A 832 24.11 -15.44 25.64
CA THR A 832 23.09 -14.44 26.00
C THR A 832 23.51 -13.48 27.11
N SER A 833 24.37 -13.92 28.04
CA SER A 833 24.98 -13.04 29.04
C SER A 833 26.30 -12.47 28.52
N PRO A 834 26.57 -11.16 28.67
CA PRO A 834 27.89 -10.60 28.36
C PRO A 834 29.01 -11.12 29.28
N THR A 835 28.74 -11.29 30.59
CA THR A 835 29.72 -11.91 31.52
C THR A 835 29.99 -13.36 31.15
N GLY A 836 28.95 -14.14 30.88
CA GLY A 836 29.06 -15.55 30.51
C GLY A 836 29.69 -15.78 29.12
N ARG A 837 29.79 -14.72 28.31
CA ARG A 837 30.57 -14.67 27.06
C ARG A 837 32.04 -14.42 27.38
N GLN A 838 32.33 -13.30 28.05
CA GLN A 838 33.68 -12.92 28.46
C GLN A 838 34.39 -14.07 29.18
N SER A 839 33.82 -14.61 30.26
CA SER A 839 34.45 -15.69 31.04
C SER A 839 34.61 -17.00 30.26
N TRP A 840 33.82 -17.23 29.21
CA TRP A 840 34.06 -18.34 28.29
C TRP A 840 35.21 -18.06 27.32
N GLU A 841 35.31 -16.83 26.79
CA GLU A 841 36.41 -16.41 25.92
C GLU A 841 37.75 -16.40 26.68
N GLU A 842 37.76 -15.91 27.94
CA GLU A 842 38.89 -16.02 28.88
C GLU A 842 39.30 -17.49 29.11
N THR A 843 38.36 -18.33 29.55
CA THR A 843 38.61 -19.75 29.85
C THR A 843 39.10 -20.54 28.63
N THR A 844 38.62 -20.19 27.44
CA THR A 844 39.04 -20.83 26.17
C THR A 844 40.41 -20.32 25.73
N THR A 845 40.70 -19.03 25.95
CA THR A 845 42.00 -18.41 25.63
C THR A 845 43.11 -18.99 26.51
N ALA A 846 42.87 -19.18 27.82
CA ALA A 846 43.83 -19.77 28.75
C ALA A 846 44.32 -21.19 28.33
N GLN A 847 43.52 -21.92 27.56
CA GLN A 847 43.86 -23.25 27.03
C GLN A 847 44.81 -23.21 25.81
N LEU A 848 45.10 -22.03 25.26
CA LEU A 848 45.94 -21.83 24.07
C LEU A 848 47.43 -21.63 24.38
N SER A 849 47.80 -21.51 25.65
CA SER A 849 49.19 -21.33 26.12
C SER A 849 50.17 -22.39 25.58
N SER A 850 49.71 -23.63 25.39
CA SER A 850 50.48 -24.73 24.80
C SER A 850 50.63 -24.70 23.28
N GLN A 851 49.94 -23.79 22.58
CA GLN A 851 49.96 -23.65 21.12
C GLN A 851 50.88 -22.52 20.64
N HIS A 852 51.31 -21.65 21.57
CA HIS A 852 52.16 -20.48 21.36
C HIS A 852 51.73 -19.61 20.17
N PRO A 853 50.52 -19.01 20.21
CA PRO A 853 50.14 -17.99 19.24
C PRO A 853 50.94 -16.70 19.46
N ASP A 854 51.20 -15.95 18.40
CA ASP A 854 51.75 -14.59 18.50
C ASP A 854 50.64 -13.59 18.89
N LEU A 855 49.42 -13.79 18.37
CA LEU A 855 48.26 -12.91 18.55
C LEU A 855 46.97 -13.72 18.72
N VAL A 856 46.23 -13.48 19.80
CA VAL A 856 44.89 -14.02 20.04
C VAL A 856 43.83 -12.99 19.63
N ILE A 857 42.81 -13.42 18.91
CA ILE A 857 41.77 -12.53 18.36
C ILE A 857 40.39 -13.02 18.80
N TRP A 858 39.62 -12.13 19.44
CA TRP A 858 38.21 -12.34 19.82
C TRP A 858 37.25 -11.64 18.83
N GLY A 859 35.94 -11.89 18.94
CA GLY A 859 34.93 -11.34 18.03
C GLY A 859 34.46 -9.90 18.34
N GLU A 860 33.69 -9.30 17.44
CA GLU A 860 33.03 -7.99 17.71
C GLU A 860 32.03 -8.13 18.87
N SER A 861 32.08 -7.19 19.82
CA SER A 861 31.35 -7.23 21.09
C SER A 861 31.62 -8.51 21.91
N SER A 862 32.88 -8.97 21.95
CA SER A 862 33.36 -9.96 22.92
C SER A 862 33.13 -9.46 24.34
N LEU A 863 33.50 -8.21 24.60
CA LEU A 863 33.28 -7.55 25.88
C LEU A 863 31.88 -6.91 25.95
N GLY A 864 31.25 -7.03 27.12
CA GLY A 864 29.95 -6.40 27.44
C GLY A 864 30.03 -5.00 28.01
N TYR A 865 31.24 -4.47 28.15
CA TYR A 865 31.59 -3.35 29.01
C TYR A 865 32.60 -2.42 28.33
N ASP A 866 32.72 -1.23 28.89
CA ASP A 866 33.68 -0.22 28.46
C ASP A 866 35.03 -0.48 29.14
N LEU A 867 36.03 -0.87 28.33
CA LEU A 867 37.40 -1.10 28.79
C LEU A 867 37.99 0.11 29.52
N THR A 868 37.69 1.32 29.04
CA THR A 868 38.26 2.56 29.59
C THR A 868 37.67 2.95 30.95
N ALA A 869 36.53 2.35 31.31
CA ALA A 869 35.85 2.57 32.58
C ALA A 869 36.18 1.53 33.67
N ASP A 870 36.82 0.42 33.31
CA ASP A 870 37.11 -0.69 34.24
C ASP A 870 38.60 -1.12 34.22
N PRO A 871 39.44 -0.54 35.09
CA PRO A 871 40.84 -0.95 35.22
C PRO A 871 41.04 -2.39 35.70
N ALA A 872 40.05 -3.00 36.38
CA ALA A 872 40.16 -4.39 36.82
C ALA A 872 39.91 -5.37 35.65
N LEU A 873 39.05 -5.01 34.70
CA LEU A 873 38.91 -5.72 33.43
C LEU A 873 40.22 -5.69 32.62
N ILE A 874 40.89 -4.53 32.52
CA ILE A 874 42.19 -4.43 31.86
C ILE A 874 43.23 -5.31 32.57
N ALA A 875 43.32 -5.26 33.91
CA ALA A 875 44.23 -6.10 34.69
C ALA A 875 44.00 -7.60 34.51
N GLY A 876 42.73 -8.03 34.41
CA GLY A 876 42.38 -9.43 34.11
C GLY A 876 42.85 -9.87 32.71
N LEU A 877 42.66 -9.01 31.71
CA LEU A 877 43.11 -9.27 30.33
C LEU A 877 44.65 -9.24 30.20
N GLN A 878 45.36 -8.36 30.93
CA GLN A 878 46.82 -8.39 31.03
C GLN A 878 47.32 -9.72 31.62
N GLY A 879 46.71 -10.19 32.72
CA GLY A 879 47.05 -11.48 33.32
C GLY A 879 46.81 -12.67 32.38
N LEU A 880 45.77 -12.61 31.55
CA LEU A 880 45.49 -13.61 30.51
C LEU A 880 46.50 -13.54 29.35
N ALA A 881 46.92 -12.35 28.92
CA ALA A 881 47.96 -12.15 27.92
C ALA A 881 49.30 -12.73 28.40
N GLN A 882 49.66 -12.48 29.67
CA GLN A 882 50.81 -13.08 30.35
C GLN A 882 50.71 -14.61 30.42
N GLN A 883 49.53 -15.16 30.75
CA GLN A 883 49.31 -16.62 30.85
C GLN A 883 49.46 -17.35 29.51
N VAL A 884 49.06 -16.72 28.40
CA VAL A 884 49.18 -17.31 27.05
C VAL A 884 50.52 -16.95 26.38
N ASN A 885 51.23 -15.95 26.90
CA ASN A 885 52.42 -15.34 26.29
C ASN A 885 52.12 -14.84 24.86
N ALA A 886 51.03 -14.09 24.72
CA ALA A 886 50.53 -13.56 23.45
C ALA A 886 49.68 -12.31 23.68
N ASP A 887 49.63 -11.39 22.71
CA ASP A 887 48.76 -10.23 22.80
C ASP A 887 47.30 -10.61 22.49
N LEU A 888 46.34 -9.90 23.09
CA LEU A 888 44.90 -10.14 22.94
C LEU A 888 44.22 -8.97 22.21
N LEU A 889 43.72 -9.20 20.99
CA LEU A 889 42.84 -8.26 20.29
C LEU A 889 41.37 -8.54 20.68
N VAL A 890 40.83 -7.69 21.53
CA VAL A 890 39.45 -7.73 22.06
C VAL A 890 38.60 -6.61 21.47
N ASN A 891 37.26 -6.70 21.58
CA ASN A 891 36.37 -5.64 21.08
C ASN A 891 35.17 -5.38 22.01
N GLY A 892 34.84 -4.09 22.22
CA GLY A 892 33.78 -3.62 23.10
C GLY A 892 33.23 -2.25 22.72
N ASP A 893 32.31 -1.73 23.53
CA ASP A 893 31.73 -0.39 23.37
C ASP A 893 32.44 0.61 24.29
N ALA A 894 33.17 1.58 23.73
CA ALA A 894 33.82 2.64 24.51
C ALA A 894 32.93 3.89 24.58
N THR A 895 32.55 4.31 25.79
CA THR A 895 31.56 5.37 26.03
C THR A 895 32.18 6.75 25.80
N VAL A 896 31.47 7.63 25.08
CA VAL A 896 31.95 9.00 24.87
C VAL A 896 31.58 9.85 26.09
N PRO A 897 32.57 10.40 26.85
CA PRO A 897 32.32 11.07 28.12
C PRO A 897 31.26 12.18 28.05
N GLY A 898 30.37 12.22 29.05
CA GLY A 898 29.27 13.18 29.11
C GLY A 898 28.11 12.90 28.13
N THR A 899 28.11 11.77 27.41
CA THR A 899 27.05 11.40 26.46
C THR A 899 26.51 9.98 26.70
N SER A 900 25.39 9.64 26.05
CA SER A 900 24.84 8.28 25.95
C SER A 900 25.21 7.57 24.63
N SER A 901 26.29 7.99 23.99
CA SER A 901 26.80 7.43 22.74
C SER A 901 28.14 6.73 22.99
N ALA A 902 28.45 5.70 22.21
CA ALA A 902 29.69 4.94 22.30
C ALA A 902 30.32 4.75 20.92
N TYR A 903 31.64 4.56 20.88
CA TYR A 903 32.36 3.96 19.77
C TYR A 903 32.18 2.44 19.80
N ASN A 904 32.44 1.80 18.66
CA ASN A 904 32.70 0.36 18.57
C ASN A 904 34.23 0.22 18.45
N THR A 905 34.88 -0.32 19.48
CA THR A 905 36.34 -0.21 19.67
C THR A 905 36.99 -1.58 19.70
N SER A 906 38.02 -1.76 18.86
CA SER A 906 38.99 -2.86 18.96
C SER A 906 40.15 -2.37 19.83
N ALA A 907 40.60 -3.19 20.78
CA ALA A 907 41.67 -2.84 21.71
C ALA A 907 42.69 -3.98 21.78
N LEU A 908 43.97 -3.65 21.74
CA LEU A 908 45.07 -4.60 21.85
C LEU A 908 45.64 -4.55 23.27
N ILE A 909 45.46 -5.65 24.00
CA ILE A 909 46.01 -5.85 25.34
C ILE A 909 47.25 -6.74 25.23
N ALA A 910 48.42 -6.16 25.44
CA ALA A 910 49.69 -6.85 25.57
C ALA A 910 49.95 -7.25 27.04
N PRO A 911 50.94 -8.11 27.33
CA PRO A 911 51.33 -8.48 28.70
C PRO A 911 51.69 -7.31 29.63
N ASP A 912 52.06 -6.15 29.08
CA ASP A 912 52.37 -4.92 29.82
C ASP A 912 51.18 -3.94 29.91
N GLY A 913 50.25 -3.91 28.95
CA GLY A 913 49.03 -3.09 29.04
C GLY A 913 48.21 -2.94 27.76
N LEU A 914 47.30 -1.96 27.78
CA LEU A 914 46.57 -1.49 26.59
C LEU A 914 47.54 -0.71 25.68
N VAL A 915 47.96 -1.32 24.57
CA VAL A 915 49.00 -0.78 23.68
C VAL A 915 48.45 -0.17 22.39
N GLY A 916 47.16 -0.29 22.11
CA GLY A 916 46.51 0.41 20.99
C GLY A 916 45.00 0.22 20.91
N GLU A 917 44.32 1.21 20.31
CA GLU A 917 42.88 1.17 20.04
C GLU A 917 42.53 1.54 18.58
N TYR A 918 41.41 1.03 18.09
CA TYR A 918 40.81 1.37 16.80
C TYR A 918 39.29 1.52 16.94
N HIS A 919 38.76 2.69 16.55
CA HIS A 919 37.32 2.96 16.56
C HIS A 919 36.71 2.84 15.16
N LYS A 920 35.60 2.09 15.04
CA LYS A 920 34.89 1.80 13.78
C LYS A 920 34.55 3.05 12.96
N ILE A 921 34.99 3.08 11.71
CA ILE A 921 34.86 4.19 10.76
C ILE A 921 33.58 4.06 9.91
N ARG A 922 33.21 2.87 9.42
CA ARG A 922 32.01 2.63 8.59
C ARG A 922 30.93 1.93 9.43
N LEU A 923 30.16 2.74 10.15
CA LEU A 923 28.99 2.29 10.91
C LEU A 923 27.91 1.68 10.00
N VAL A 924 27.19 0.67 10.50
CA VAL A 924 26.07 0.01 9.81
C VAL A 924 24.83 0.91 9.74
N PRO A 925 24.30 1.24 8.54
CA PRO A 925 23.06 2.00 8.41
C PRO A 925 21.88 1.28 9.06
N PHE A 926 21.11 2.02 9.85
CA PHE A 926 20.05 1.57 10.76
C PHE A 926 20.51 0.63 11.90
N GLY A 927 21.57 -0.16 11.74
CA GLY A 927 22.10 -1.04 12.80
C GLY A 927 22.83 -0.29 13.92
N GLU A 928 23.71 0.64 13.58
CA GLU A 928 24.53 1.41 14.55
C GLU A 928 24.20 2.92 14.54
N TYR A 929 23.59 3.43 13.48
CA TYR A 929 23.10 4.81 13.39
C TYR A 929 21.89 4.89 12.46
N ILE A 930 21.01 5.87 12.64
CA ILE A 930 19.90 6.12 11.68
C ILE A 930 20.30 7.21 10.68
N PRO A 931 20.39 6.92 9.36
CA PRO A 931 20.59 7.93 8.33
C PRO A 931 19.48 9.01 8.38
N LEU A 932 19.84 10.29 8.27
CA LEU A 932 18.89 11.41 8.37
C LEU A 932 17.94 11.30 9.59
N ARG A 933 18.49 10.97 10.77
CA ARG A 933 17.71 10.75 12.02
C ARG A 933 16.66 11.84 12.36
N PRO A 934 16.86 13.16 12.09
CA PRO A 934 15.78 14.16 12.26
C PRO A 934 14.53 13.98 11.37
N VAL A 935 14.58 13.06 10.41
CA VAL A 935 13.49 12.69 9.49
C VAL A 935 13.12 11.20 9.63
N LEU A 936 14.09 10.32 9.90
CA LEU A 936 13.89 8.86 9.98
C LEU A 936 13.99 8.26 11.39
N GLY A 937 14.19 9.07 12.44
CA GLY A 937 14.37 8.59 13.82
C GLY A 937 13.20 7.74 14.36
N TRP A 938 11.99 7.99 13.88
CA TRP A 938 10.78 7.19 14.17
C TRP A 938 10.92 5.71 13.77
N VAL A 939 11.89 5.35 12.92
CA VAL A 939 12.20 3.95 12.57
C VAL A 939 12.71 3.14 13.77
N ALA A 940 13.31 3.78 14.78
CA ALA A 940 13.68 3.12 16.04
C ALA A 940 12.47 2.62 16.86
N ASP A 941 11.28 3.22 16.69
CA ASP A 941 10.11 2.93 17.52
C ASP A 941 9.29 1.69 17.08
N PHE A 942 9.68 1.00 16.02
CA PHE A 942 8.99 -0.21 15.52
C PHE A 942 9.89 -1.22 14.79
N SER A 943 11.21 -1.00 14.75
CA SER A 943 12.18 -1.91 14.12
C SER A 943 13.39 -2.12 15.03
N LYS A 944 14.31 -3.01 14.64
CA LYS A 944 15.57 -3.24 15.38
C LYS A 944 16.64 -2.16 15.10
N ALA A 945 16.23 -0.92 14.82
CA ALA A 945 17.15 0.16 14.47
C ALA A 945 17.75 0.86 15.71
N ALA A 946 18.95 1.41 15.54
CA ALA A 946 19.79 1.94 16.61
C ALA A 946 19.08 2.98 17.53
N PRO A 947 18.92 2.70 18.84
CA PRO A 947 18.22 3.59 19.76
C PRO A 947 19.02 4.85 20.11
N THR A 948 20.36 4.76 20.11
CA THR A 948 21.31 5.88 20.06
C THR A 948 22.12 5.74 18.78
N ASN A 949 22.76 6.81 18.30
CA ASN A 949 23.73 6.68 17.21
C ASN A 949 25.09 6.39 17.84
N ARG A 950 25.78 5.33 17.41
CA ARG A 950 27.20 5.16 17.72
C ARG A 950 28.01 6.29 17.09
N VAL A 951 29.15 6.59 17.70
CA VAL A 951 30.10 7.58 17.18
C VAL A 951 31.05 6.88 16.21
N ARG A 952 31.46 7.61 15.17
CA ARG A 952 32.31 7.13 14.08
C ARG A 952 33.76 7.50 14.37
N GLY A 953 34.68 6.54 14.24
CA GLY A 953 36.12 6.79 14.21
C GLY A 953 36.54 7.67 13.03
N ASP A 954 37.57 8.47 13.24
CA ASP A 954 38.10 9.45 12.30
C ASP A 954 39.19 8.87 11.39
N GLN A 955 40.09 8.05 11.93
CA GLN A 955 41.26 7.49 11.25
C GLN A 955 41.43 5.96 11.41
N THR A 956 42.17 5.39 10.47
CA THR A 956 42.69 4.01 10.45
C THR A 956 43.90 3.86 11.36
N THR A 957 44.02 2.75 12.11
CA THR A 957 45.11 2.54 13.08
C THR A 957 45.79 1.19 12.86
N VAL A 958 47.03 1.19 12.35
CA VAL A 958 47.84 -0.04 12.29
C VAL A 958 48.39 -0.36 13.68
N MET A 959 47.95 -1.47 14.25
CA MET A 959 48.42 -2.00 15.53
C MET A 959 49.67 -2.86 15.35
N HIS A 960 50.46 -2.99 16.41
CA HIS A 960 51.69 -3.79 16.41
C HIS A 960 51.63 -4.83 17.54
N SER A 961 51.92 -6.08 17.19
CA SER A 961 52.01 -7.21 18.12
C SER A 961 53.37 -7.88 17.90
N GLY A 962 54.29 -7.69 18.84
CA GLY A 962 55.71 -7.98 18.63
C GLY A 962 56.27 -7.31 17.37
N SER A 963 56.54 -8.11 16.32
CA SER A 963 57.01 -7.63 15.01
C SER A 963 55.93 -7.60 13.91
N LEU A 964 54.71 -8.09 14.20
CA LEU A 964 53.57 -8.06 13.29
C LEU A 964 52.91 -6.67 13.30
N ALA A 965 52.86 -6.01 12.15
CA ALA A 965 51.98 -4.87 11.92
C ALA A 965 50.64 -5.33 11.32
N PHE A 966 49.50 -5.01 11.93
CA PHE A 966 48.18 -5.44 11.45
C PHE A 966 47.14 -4.31 11.45
N GLY A 967 46.21 -4.38 10.50
CA GLY A 967 45.08 -3.46 10.36
C GLY A 967 43.80 -4.08 10.94
N PRO A 968 43.39 -3.73 12.18
CA PRO A 968 42.08 -4.06 12.74
C PRO A 968 40.98 -3.30 12.00
N LEU A 969 39.93 -3.99 11.60
CA LEU A 969 38.73 -3.44 10.96
C LEU A 969 37.51 -4.18 11.50
N ILE A 970 36.38 -3.50 11.67
CA ILE A 970 35.24 -4.06 12.39
C ILE A 970 34.09 -4.37 11.43
N CYS A 971 33.78 -5.66 11.31
CA CYS A 971 32.51 -6.17 10.81
C CYS A 971 32.21 -5.71 9.37
N PHE A 972 31.25 -4.80 9.20
CA PHE A 972 30.82 -4.23 7.91
C PHE A 972 31.96 -3.58 7.11
N GLU A 973 33.05 -3.20 7.77
CA GLU A 973 34.25 -2.61 7.16
C GLU A 973 34.97 -3.55 6.20
N SER A 974 34.85 -4.87 6.40
CA SER A 974 35.33 -5.90 5.45
C SER A 974 34.76 -5.79 4.03
N ALA A 975 33.65 -5.08 3.83
CA ALA A 975 33.12 -4.82 2.49
C ALA A 975 33.92 -3.75 1.73
N PHE A 976 34.54 -2.80 2.43
CA PHE A 976 35.04 -1.54 1.85
C PHE A 976 36.47 -1.67 1.31
N PRO A 977 36.70 -1.45 -0.01
CA PRO A 977 38.05 -1.49 -0.58
C PRO A 977 38.96 -0.38 -0.05
N ASP A 978 38.40 0.80 0.20
CA ASP A 978 39.13 1.97 0.66
C ASP A 978 39.79 1.75 2.04
N LEU A 979 39.11 1.12 2.99
CA LEU A 979 39.68 0.83 4.32
C LEU A 979 40.80 -0.20 4.24
N ALA A 980 40.54 -1.36 3.61
CA ALA A 980 41.54 -2.42 3.46
C ALA A 980 42.80 -1.93 2.72
N ARG A 981 42.64 -1.08 1.70
CA ARG A 981 43.78 -0.46 0.99
C ARG A 981 44.53 0.56 1.85
N THR A 982 43.83 1.31 2.70
CA THR A 982 44.43 2.34 3.57
C THR A 982 45.28 1.71 4.68
N GLU A 983 44.78 0.69 5.39
CA GLU A 983 45.56 -0.06 6.40
C GLU A 983 46.87 -0.61 5.81
N VAL A 984 46.79 -1.22 4.61
CA VAL A 984 47.97 -1.77 3.92
C VAL A 984 48.90 -0.68 3.37
N ALA A 985 48.41 0.54 3.13
CA ALA A 985 49.24 1.70 2.78
C ALA A 985 49.94 2.31 4.01
N HIS A 986 49.34 2.18 5.20
CA HIS A 986 49.95 2.58 6.48
C HIS A 986 50.89 1.53 7.07
N GLY A 987 51.01 0.36 6.44
CA GLY A 987 52.04 -0.64 6.75
C GLY A 987 51.53 -2.03 7.12
N ALA A 988 50.21 -2.22 7.27
CA ALA A 988 49.65 -3.50 7.70
C ALA A 988 50.12 -4.68 6.83
N GLN A 989 50.66 -5.71 7.49
CA GLN A 989 51.07 -7.00 6.94
C GLN A 989 49.93 -8.02 7.00
N LEU A 990 48.99 -7.84 7.93
CA LEU A 990 47.80 -8.66 8.14
C LEU A 990 46.56 -7.77 8.24
N LEU A 991 45.43 -8.21 7.69
CA LEU A 991 44.12 -7.57 7.88
C LEU A 991 43.24 -8.41 8.82
N VAL A 992 42.68 -7.81 9.87
CA VAL A 992 41.90 -8.51 10.91
C VAL A 992 40.49 -7.94 10.99
N TYR A 993 39.48 -8.79 10.77
CA TYR A 993 38.07 -8.45 10.73
C TYR A 993 37.28 -9.05 11.91
N GLN A 994 37.11 -8.29 12.99
CA GLN A 994 36.27 -8.71 14.13
C GLN A 994 34.78 -8.51 13.79
N THR A 995 33.90 -9.50 13.99
CA THR A 995 32.48 -9.39 13.59
C THR A 995 31.49 -10.16 14.48
N SER A 996 30.24 -9.69 14.53
CA SER A 996 29.12 -10.34 15.23
C SER A 996 27.89 -10.44 14.34
N THR A 997 27.71 -11.60 13.69
CA THR A 997 26.54 -11.84 12.81
C THR A 997 25.30 -12.33 13.58
N SER A 998 25.23 -12.01 14.87
CA SER A 998 24.26 -12.55 15.85
C SER A 998 22.79 -12.33 15.46
N THR A 999 22.49 -11.23 14.75
CA THR A 999 21.15 -10.90 14.24
C THR A 999 20.71 -11.80 13.06
N PHE A 1000 21.66 -12.44 12.37
CA PHE A 1000 21.47 -13.10 11.07
C PHE A 1000 21.87 -14.58 11.09
N GLN A 1001 21.81 -15.20 12.26
CA GLN A 1001 22.15 -16.61 12.48
C GLN A 1001 21.35 -17.58 11.59
N GLY A 1002 22.05 -18.58 11.03
CA GLY A 1002 21.49 -19.57 10.12
C GLY A 1002 21.14 -19.03 8.72
N SER A 1003 21.58 -17.83 8.35
CA SER A 1003 21.25 -17.20 7.06
C SER A 1003 22.45 -17.00 6.15
N TRP A 1004 22.22 -16.74 4.86
CA TRP A 1004 23.30 -16.51 3.89
C TRP A 1004 24.13 -15.25 4.18
N ALA A 1005 23.70 -14.35 5.07
CA ALA A 1005 24.47 -13.17 5.49
C ALA A 1005 25.87 -13.53 6.01
N GLN A 1006 25.96 -14.60 6.81
CA GLN A 1006 27.17 -14.97 7.54
C GLN A 1006 28.30 -15.46 6.62
N PRO A 1007 28.07 -16.42 5.69
CA PRO A 1007 29.07 -16.79 4.70
C PRO A 1007 29.24 -15.72 3.60
N GLN A 1008 28.21 -14.92 3.27
CA GLN A 1008 28.39 -13.72 2.43
C GLN A 1008 29.46 -12.79 3.01
N HIS A 1009 29.35 -12.47 4.29
CA HIS A 1009 30.27 -11.60 5.01
C HIS A 1009 31.70 -12.16 5.01
N ALA A 1010 31.90 -13.41 5.44
CA ALA A 1010 33.23 -14.03 5.50
C ALA A 1010 33.95 -14.10 4.15
N SER A 1011 33.21 -14.20 3.04
CA SER A 1011 33.81 -14.19 1.71
C SER A 1011 34.48 -12.86 1.34
N LEU A 1012 34.05 -11.74 1.95
CA LEU A 1012 34.58 -10.42 1.63
C LEU A 1012 36.05 -10.30 2.01
N ALA A 1013 36.48 -10.92 3.13
CA ALA A 1013 37.87 -10.98 3.57
C ALA A 1013 38.79 -11.65 2.52
N ALA A 1014 38.34 -12.73 1.87
CA ALA A 1014 39.08 -13.36 0.76
C ALA A 1014 39.29 -12.39 -0.42
N VAL A 1015 38.28 -11.57 -0.73
CA VAL A 1015 38.37 -10.54 -1.77
C VAL A 1015 39.28 -9.39 -1.32
N ARG A 1016 39.21 -8.93 -0.05
CA ARG A 1016 40.12 -7.91 0.50
C ARG A 1016 41.58 -8.37 0.39
N ALA A 1017 41.86 -9.62 0.73
CA ALA A 1017 43.19 -10.23 0.64
C ALA A 1017 43.73 -10.27 -0.79
N ALA A 1018 42.93 -10.78 -1.73
CA ALA A 1018 43.30 -10.85 -3.15
C ALA A 1018 43.44 -9.46 -3.80
N GLU A 1019 42.73 -8.44 -3.30
CA GLU A 1019 42.85 -7.05 -3.75
C GLU A 1019 44.15 -6.39 -3.28
N THR A 1020 44.46 -6.45 -1.98
CA THR A 1020 45.59 -5.72 -1.38
C THR A 1020 46.93 -6.47 -1.52
N GLY A 1021 46.89 -7.80 -1.54
CA GLY A 1021 48.07 -8.65 -1.44
C GLY A 1021 48.55 -8.89 -0.01
N ARG A 1022 47.64 -8.85 0.97
CA ARG A 1022 47.89 -9.27 2.36
C ARG A 1022 47.00 -10.45 2.75
N PRO A 1023 47.44 -11.35 3.65
CA PRO A 1023 46.52 -12.27 4.31
C PRO A 1023 45.41 -11.51 5.06
N ALA A 1024 44.25 -12.17 5.19
CA ALA A 1024 43.10 -11.62 5.89
C ALA A 1024 42.44 -12.66 6.80
N VAL A 1025 42.05 -12.21 7.98
CA VAL A 1025 41.40 -13.01 9.03
C VAL A 1025 40.04 -12.39 9.30
N GLN A 1026 38.99 -13.19 9.40
CA GLN A 1026 37.73 -12.78 10.00
C GLN A 1026 37.47 -13.63 11.25
N VAL A 1027 37.19 -12.97 12.37
CA VAL A 1027 36.83 -13.60 13.64
C VAL A 1027 35.40 -13.23 13.99
N GLY A 1028 34.53 -14.24 13.94
CA GLY A 1028 33.14 -14.11 14.32
C GLY A 1028 32.94 -14.44 15.80
N LEU A 1029 32.46 -13.46 16.58
CA LEU A 1029 31.85 -13.74 17.88
C LEU A 1029 30.78 -14.83 17.70
N THR A 1030 29.93 -14.61 16.70
CA THR A 1030 28.94 -15.56 16.23
C THR A 1030 28.86 -15.49 14.70
N GLY A 1031 28.84 -16.66 14.05
CA GLY A 1031 28.85 -16.77 12.59
C GLY A 1031 30.08 -17.45 12.05
N VAL A 1032 30.60 -16.95 10.93
CA VAL A 1032 31.73 -17.56 10.25
C VAL A 1032 33.03 -16.87 10.63
N SER A 1033 33.97 -17.63 11.19
CA SER A 1033 35.38 -17.26 11.27
C SER A 1033 36.15 -17.91 10.12
N ALA A 1034 37.06 -17.18 9.47
CA ALA A 1034 37.79 -17.67 8.31
C ALA A 1034 39.15 -16.98 8.16
N VAL A 1035 40.11 -17.69 7.56
CA VAL A 1035 41.49 -17.22 7.37
C VAL A 1035 41.88 -17.42 5.91
N PHE A 1036 42.50 -16.42 5.30
CA PHE A 1036 42.89 -16.40 3.89
C PHE A 1036 44.32 -15.90 3.72
N ASP A 1037 45.06 -16.50 2.78
CA ASP A 1037 46.38 -16.00 2.38
C ASP A 1037 46.30 -14.75 1.50
N ALA A 1038 47.46 -14.15 1.18
CA ALA A 1038 47.60 -12.97 0.32
C ALA A 1038 47.13 -13.14 -1.14
N HIS A 1039 46.53 -14.26 -1.50
CA HIS A 1039 45.89 -14.52 -2.80
C HIS A 1039 44.39 -14.80 -2.67
N GLY A 1040 43.81 -14.67 -1.47
CA GLY A 1040 42.42 -14.99 -1.18
C GLY A 1040 42.14 -16.50 -1.10
N ARG A 1041 43.17 -17.36 -1.04
CA ARG A 1041 42.98 -18.80 -0.85
C ARG A 1041 42.73 -19.07 0.63
N GLN A 1042 41.65 -19.81 0.89
CA GLN A 1042 41.24 -20.21 2.24
C GLN A 1042 42.28 -21.12 2.89
N LEU A 1043 42.67 -20.76 4.13
CA LEU A 1043 43.51 -21.56 5.03
C LEU A 1043 42.65 -22.25 6.10
N ALA A 1044 41.68 -21.52 6.67
CA ALA A 1044 40.72 -22.05 7.65
C ALA A 1044 39.31 -21.48 7.42
N TRP A 1045 38.27 -22.23 7.79
CA TRP A 1045 36.87 -21.80 7.73
C TRP A 1045 36.02 -22.56 8.75
N HIS A 1046 35.47 -21.85 9.72
CA HIS A 1046 34.63 -22.36 10.80
C HIS A 1046 33.24 -21.75 10.71
N GLY A 1047 32.23 -22.59 10.52
CA GLY A 1047 30.85 -22.16 10.23
C GLY A 1047 30.08 -21.61 11.44
N ALA A 1048 28.86 -21.11 11.18
CA ALA A 1048 27.99 -20.49 12.19
C ALA A 1048 27.65 -21.36 13.42
N GLY A 1049 27.72 -22.69 13.29
CA GLY A 1049 27.52 -23.64 14.39
C GLY A 1049 28.81 -24.04 15.14
N TYR A 1050 29.97 -23.53 14.74
CA TYR A 1050 31.22 -23.78 15.46
C TYR A 1050 31.28 -22.95 16.75
N ARG A 1051 31.85 -23.55 17.79
CA ARG A 1051 32.19 -22.93 19.06
C ARG A 1051 33.49 -23.56 19.58
N GLY A 1052 34.46 -22.73 19.94
CA GLY A 1052 35.79 -23.16 20.34
C GLY A 1052 36.83 -22.11 19.96
N ALA A 1053 38.10 -22.49 20.05
CA ALA A 1053 39.19 -21.72 19.47
C ALA A 1053 40.08 -22.62 18.59
N PHE A 1054 40.75 -22.01 17.62
CA PHE A 1054 41.70 -22.69 16.74
C PHE A 1054 42.88 -21.77 16.43
N THR A 1055 44.05 -22.36 16.20
CA THR A 1055 45.25 -21.66 15.71
C THR A 1055 45.43 -21.85 14.21
N THR A 1056 46.15 -20.95 13.55
CA THR A 1056 46.53 -21.08 12.14
C THR A 1056 47.84 -20.34 11.87
N ASP A 1057 48.78 -20.99 11.20
CA ASP A 1057 50.00 -20.36 10.70
C ASP A 1057 49.70 -19.61 9.39
N VAL A 1058 49.82 -18.28 9.43
CA VAL A 1058 49.47 -17.38 8.33
C VAL A 1058 50.75 -16.88 7.65
N PRO A 1059 50.97 -17.16 6.34
CA PRO A 1059 52.15 -16.69 5.63
C PRO A 1059 52.05 -15.18 5.37
N LEU A 1060 53.04 -14.44 5.87
CA LEU A 1060 53.18 -13.01 5.62
C LEU A 1060 53.94 -12.77 4.31
N VAL A 1061 53.60 -11.69 3.61
CA VAL A 1061 54.26 -11.31 2.35
C VAL A 1061 54.49 -9.80 2.26
N SER A 1062 55.55 -9.44 1.56
CA SER A 1062 55.95 -8.06 1.27
C SER A 1062 55.48 -7.60 -0.13
N GLY A 1063 55.68 -6.32 -0.44
CA GLY A 1063 55.25 -5.71 -1.70
C GLY A 1063 53.76 -5.34 -1.72
N SER A 1064 53.21 -5.13 -2.92
CA SER A 1064 51.84 -4.65 -3.14
C SER A 1064 51.31 -5.02 -4.53
N THR A 1065 50.02 -5.34 -4.66
CA THR A 1065 49.35 -5.60 -5.94
C THR A 1065 49.30 -4.36 -6.85
N PRO A 1066 49.05 -4.52 -8.16
CA PRO A 1066 48.71 -3.39 -9.03
C PRO A 1066 47.49 -2.58 -8.56
N TYR A 1067 46.43 -3.23 -8.06
CA TYR A 1067 45.24 -2.54 -7.53
C TYR A 1067 45.53 -1.76 -6.24
N GLN A 1068 46.36 -2.29 -5.33
CA GLN A 1068 46.80 -1.55 -4.14
C GLN A 1068 47.45 -0.21 -4.54
N ARG A 1069 48.29 -0.20 -5.58
CA ARG A 1069 48.99 0.99 -6.09
C ARG A 1069 48.09 1.94 -6.90
N SER A 1070 47.22 1.41 -7.76
CA SER A 1070 46.45 2.19 -8.75
C SER A 1070 45.03 2.56 -8.33
N GLY A 1071 44.45 1.88 -7.34
CA GLY A 1071 43.08 2.08 -6.89
C GLY A 1071 42.03 1.82 -7.98
N ASP A 1072 40.90 2.49 -7.87
CA ASP A 1072 39.66 2.18 -8.60
C ASP A 1072 39.62 2.66 -10.07
N TRP A 1073 40.72 2.48 -10.80
CA TRP A 1073 40.82 2.84 -12.23
C TRP A 1073 39.71 2.20 -13.08
N MET A 1074 39.25 1.00 -12.73
CA MET A 1074 38.14 0.33 -13.41
C MET A 1074 36.83 1.09 -13.25
N LEU A 1075 36.59 1.77 -12.11
CA LEU A 1075 35.43 2.64 -11.95
C LEU A 1075 35.55 3.86 -12.85
N ALA A 1076 36.72 4.49 -12.93
CA ALA A 1076 36.96 5.61 -13.84
C ALA A 1076 36.71 5.21 -15.31
N VAL A 1077 37.21 4.05 -15.75
CA VAL A 1077 36.92 3.49 -17.08
C VAL A 1077 35.43 3.24 -17.30
N ALA A 1078 34.72 2.69 -16.31
CA ALA A 1078 33.29 2.44 -16.40
C ALA A 1078 32.48 3.74 -16.54
N PHE A 1079 32.71 4.73 -15.67
CA PHE A 1079 32.03 6.02 -15.71
C PHE A 1079 32.35 6.81 -16.99
N THR A 1080 33.61 6.84 -17.44
CA THR A 1080 33.99 7.50 -18.71
C THR A 1080 33.36 6.81 -19.92
N THR A 1081 33.30 5.48 -19.94
CA THR A 1081 32.60 4.71 -20.99
C THR A 1081 31.10 5.05 -21.04
N LEU A 1082 30.45 5.13 -19.88
CA LEU A 1082 29.03 5.45 -19.77
C LEU A 1082 28.74 6.90 -20.20
N ALA A 1083 29.59 7.85 -19.77
CA ALA A 1083 29.52 9.25 -20.15
C ALA A 1083 29.71 9.45 -21.67
N ALA A 1084 30.74 8.84 -22.26
CA ALA A 1084 30.96 8.88 -23.71
C ALA A 1084 29.78 8.26 -24.50
N GLY A 1085 29.22 7.16 -24.00
CA GLY A 1085 28.02 6.52 -24.55
C GLY A 1085 26.77 7.41 -24.50
N ALA A 1086 26.57 8.13 -23.39
CA ALA A 1086 25.48 9.09 -23.22
C ALA A 1086 25.66 10.34 -24.12
N THR A 1087 26.85 10.91 -24.16
CA THR A 1087 27.19 12.06 -25.01
C THR A 1087 27.01 11.73 -26.50
N SER A 1088 27.49 10.58 -26.96
CA SER A 1088 27.25 10.09 -28.33
C SER A 1088 25.77 9.82 -28.60
N ALA A 1089 24.99 9.46 -27.58
CA ALA A 1089 23.55 9.28 -27.69
C ALA A 1089 22.76 10.59 -27.80
N VAL A 1090 23.24 11.68 -27.20
CA VAL A 1090 22.63 13.02 -27.27
C VAL A 1090 22.99 13.73 -28.59
N PHE A 1091 24.25 13.73 -29.01
CA PHE A 1091 24.65 14.37 -30.27
C PHE A 1091 24.00 13.73 -31.51
N ARG A 1092 23.73 12.41 -31.47
CA ARG A 1092 22.94 11.69 -32.50
C ARG A 1092 21.42 11.75 -32.30
N ALA A 1093 20.95 12.61 -31.41
CA ALA A 1093 19.54 12.90 -31.17
C ALA A 1093 19.19 14.38 -31.38
N ARG A 1094 20.12 15.17 -31.94
CA ARG A 1094 19.76 16.44 -32.60
C ARG A 1094 18.81 16.13 -33.78
N PRO A 1095 17.81 16.99 -34.05
CA PRO A 1095 16.86 16.74 -35.13
C PRO A 1095 17.55 16.83 -36.49
N ASP A 1096 17.21 15.91 -37.39
CA ASP A 1096 17.32 16.15 -38.82
C ASP A 1096 16.20 17.14 -39.20
N GLU A 1097 16.52 18.44 -39.18
CA GLU A 1097 15.62 19.49 -39.65
C GLU A 1097 15.66 19.60 -41.19
N ARG A 1098 14.79 18.84 -41.88
CA ARG A 1098 14.00 19.26 -43.06
C ARG A 1098 13.12 18.13 -43.59
#